data_AF-A0A496TL99-F1
#
_entry.id   AF-A0A496TL99-F1
#
_cell.length_a   1.000
_cell.length_b   1.000
_cell.length_c   1.000
_cell.angle_alpha   90.00
_cell.angle_beta   90.00
_cell.angle_gamma   90.00
#
_symmetry.space_group_name_H-M   'P 1'
#
loop_
_entity.id
_entity.type
_entity.pdbx_description
1 polymer ?
#
loop_
_entity_poly.entity_id
_entity_poly.type
_entity_poly.pdbx_seq_one_letter_code
_entity_poly.pdbx_strand_id
1 'polypeptide(L)'
;MKRLKFLFAALVILALLTASIVFPGGNFHFSGAISEKAVVAGDTLSTDWLKAEVEAWQHLYQRALKQGLSAQEMRFRKGLTGEKLDFLHYDISAHIFPADGYFDGTTKIVLQSEAEGVTSLALYLDEAQVEYVRLGQTDASFSTTIDTMFGYGELDITLPRPLNTDEVDTLIIKYTATAPEYDRRIGAMITPKVTYFLWNAWYPRRRYEPLVRDRTTAAVHITVPSQQVAVTSGVLKQVSNHPDGSLTYHWEVDFPALSYPLVVAPFDKASRPYHDIYVEEYIFPGDDIYTDTALNLTLDILDFYSSIYLPYLYPKFAVVEIDEAYGGGNAPQSLSCLWEPFFWTSPLGLDRVHILAHEVAHQWWGHVVTFQDIFAGGAWQNEGFAEYSSILYIEHFLGKEAMRDWLERNASRYLDMLFWDDLSGTIDKPIASPEVLETDAYGVIVYCKGSWILHMLRYVLGDSTFLNALSTYAQNYYLGSATVPDFQNVCETVSGRDLDWFFAEWLYDKGASWYWLEDYYRLEADSTWSVKVKLYEDKPFAMPIDITFYFADHDTTLQVWMDSSPAEHTFHFDTKPDSIKLDRDGWILKRGIIHNFPINSLIVNTFSDSEAVLSWRQNAVGEVGGYNIYRSITPGGAYVRLNTTPVMDTTYQDTTLVPGGTYYWVITAVDKVDTTFESNYSNEKSNAPWIVYDDGRSDSFNRVSSGMMGAVRFTPDTYPVKLMGARFFIYEKPLTYPWGSPYLEVRVWDDDGKDGAPGTLLVDPIELAPDVDHAWFEVDLSQYEIEITSGDFYIGWRDMGRNLKIGNDN
;
A
#
# COMPACT_ATOMS: atom_id res chain seq x y z
N MET A 1 5.48 33.98 22.72
CA MET A 1 6.12 34.18 21.40
C MET A 1 6.36 32.90 20.58
N LYS A 2 6.69 31.71 21.13
CA LYS A 2 6.66 30.48 20.29
C LYS A 2 5.24 29.97 19.95
N ARG A 3 4.25 30.16 20.84
CA ARG A 3 2.80 29.97 20.54
C ARG A 3 2.15 31.10 19.71
N LEU A 4 2.92 31.98 19.06
CA LEU A 4 2.39 33.08 18.24
C LEU A 4 2.69 32.96 16.74
N LYS A 5 3.43 31.92 16.31
CA LYS A 5 3.67 31.64 14.88
C LYS A 5 2.63 30.68 14.27
N PHE A 6 2.11 29.72 15.05
CA PHE A 6 1.09 28.78 14.59
C PHE A 6 -0.27 29.43 14.26
N LEU A 7 -0.69 30.46 15.00
CA LEU A 7 -1.93 31.20 14.69
C LEU A 7 -1.85 32.02 13.39
N PHE A 8 -0.65 32.35 12.90
CA PHE A 8 -0.49 33.23 11.74
C PHE A 8 -0.57 32.46 10.41
N ALA A 9 -0.18 31.17 10.39
CA ALA A 9 -0.34 30.32 9.20
C ALA A 9 -1.82 29.96 8.95
N ALA A 10 -2.55 29.61 10.01
CA ALA A 10 -3.97 29.25 9.93
C ALA A 10 -4.87 30.41 9.44
N LEU A 11 -4.51 31.66 9.75
CA LEU A 11 -5.28 32.84 9.33
C LEU A 11 -5.00 33.31 7.89
N VAL A 12 -3.85 32.94 7.30
CA VAL A 12 -3.53 33.27 5.90
C VAL A 12 -4.26 32.34 4.93
N ILE A 13 -4.38 31.06 5.27
CA ILE A 13 -5.09 30.06 4.45
C ILE A 13 -6.60 30.34 4.42
N LEU A 14 -7.17 30.81 5.53
CA LEU A 14 -8.60 31.18 5.62
C LEU A 14 -8.97 32.46 4.83
N ALA A 15 -7.99 33.24 4.35
CA ALA A 15 -8.21 34.54 3.72
C ALA A 15 -8.22 34.52 2.18
N LEU A 16 -7.86 33.40 1.54
CA LEU A 16 -7.66 33.33 0.09
C LEU A 16 -8.81 32.67 -0.69
N LEU A 17 -9.87 32.19 -0.03
CA LEU A 17 -10.96 31.43 -0.68
C LEU A 17 -12.38 32.04 -0.63
N THR A 18 -12.57 33.25 -0.08
CA THR A 18 -13.90 33.91 -0.09
C THR A 18 -13.87 35.42 -0.39
N ALA A 19 -13.70 35.79 -1.67
CA ALA A 19 -14.45 36.85 -2.38
C ALA A 19 -13.80 37.19 -3.74
N SER A 20 -14.58 37.18 -4.81
CA SER A 20 -14.10 37.29 -6.21
C SER A 20 -14.46 38.63 -6.87
N ILE A 21 -13.89 38.87 -8.07
CA ILE A 21 -14.38 39.79 -9.15
C ILE A 21 -14.02 41.30 -8.93
N VAL A 22 -12.94 41.82 -9.58
CA VAL A 22 -12.85 42.45 -10.95
C VAL A 22 -13.09 43.98 -10.90
N PHE A 23 -12.39 44.92 -11.59
CA PHE A 23 -11.35 45.02 -12.65
C PHE A 23 -10.68 46.44 -12.52
N PRO A 24 -9.87 47.04 -13.47
CA PRO A 24 -9.16 46.56 -14.68
C PRO A 24 -7.66 46.96 -14.80
N GLY A 25 -6.97 46.51 -15.87
CA GLY A 25 -6.03 47.34 -16.67
C GLY A 25 -4.53 47.38 -16.33
N GLY A 26 -3.71 46.67 -17.11
CA GLY A 26 -2.25 46.90 -17.21
C GLY A 26 -1.40 45.63 -17.27
N ASN A 27 -1.03 45.18 -18.48
CA ASN A 27 -0.19 43.99 -18.67
C ASN A 27 1.25 44.19 -18.17
N PHE A 28 1.81 43.20 -17.48
CA PHE A 28 3.22 42.82 -17.63
C PHE A 28 3.39 41.30 -17.43
N HIS A 29 4.03 40.66 -18.40
CA HIS A 29 4.33 39.22 -18.37
C HIS A 29 5.65 38.94 -17.64
N PHE A 30 5.72 37.78 -16.98
CA PHE A 30 6.96 37.02 -16.87
C PHE A 30 6.77 35.65 -17.51
N SER A 31 7.51 35.41 -18.59
CA SER A 31 7.61 34.12 -19.28
C SER A 31 8.83 33.36 -18.78
N GLY A 32 8.62 32.14 -18.31
CA GLY A 32 9.69 31.25 -17.83
C GLY A 32 9.07 29.99 -17.25
N ALA A 33 8.98 28.93 -18.06
CA ALA A 33 8.31 27.71 -17.68
C ALA A 33 9.02 27.01 -16.51
N ILE A 34 8.31 26.86 -15.40
CA ILE A 34 8.61 25.81 -14.41
C ILE A 34 7.91 24.57 -14.96
N SER A 35 8.70 23.55 -15.31
CA SER A 35 8.23 22.40 -16.05
C SER A 35 7.33 21.49 -15.23
N GLU A 36 6.19 21.15 -15.81
CA GLU A 36 5.50 19.87 -15.61
C GLU A 36 6.49 18.73 -15.86
N LYS A 37 7.17 18.24 -14.81
CA LYS A 37 8.02 17.04 -14.88
C LYS A 37 8.29 16.40 -13.50
N ALA A 38 7.19 15.99 -12.87
CA ALA A 38 7.16 14.82 -12.00
C ALA A 38 6.01 13.93 -12.49
N VAL A 39 6.19 13.34 -13.66
CA VAL A 39 5.21 12.46 -14.32
C VAL A 39 5.75 11.05 -14.31
N VAL A 40 5.17 10.20 -13.46
CA VAL A 40 5.00 8.77 -13.69
C VAL A 40 3.61 8.43 -13.15
N ALA A 41 2.72 7.94 -14.02
CA ALA A 41 1.35 7.48 -13.72
C ALA A 41 0.50 8.41 -12.80
N GLY A 42 -0.07 9.46 -13.39
CA GLY A 42 -0.93 10.42 -12.70
C GLY A 42 -2.42 10.09 -12.72
N ASP A 43 -2.82 8.92 -12.19
CA ASP A 43 -4.20 8.68 -11.76
C ASP A 43 -4.25 8.79 -10.22
N THR A 44 -4.53 9.99 -9.70
CA THR A 44 -4.98 10.10 -8.30
C THR A 44 -6.38 9.54 -8.21
N LEU A 45 -6.49 8.22 -8.03
CA LEU A 45 -7.73 7.55 -7.64
C LEU A 45 -8.34 8.31 -6.47
N SER A 46 -9.56 8.81 -6.67
CA SER A 46 -10.25 9.50 -5.59
C SER A 46 -10.49 8.49 -4.47
N THR A 47 -9.92 8.75 -3.30
CA THR A 47 -10.21 7.95 -2.10
C THR A 47 -11.55 8.35 -1.46
N ASP A 48 -12.37 9.16 -2.14
CA ASP A 48 -13.64 9.63 -1.58
C ASP A 48 -14.68 8.50 -1.46
N TRP A 49 -14.68 7.50 -2.36
CA TRP A 49 -15.53 6.31 -2.23
C TRP A 49 -15.17 5.48 -0.99
N LEU A 50 -13.86 5.29 -0.79
CA LEU A 50 -13.29 4.60 0.37
C LEU A 50 -13.61 5.36 1.66
N LYS A 51 -13.51 6.70 1.66
CA LYS A 51 -13.95 7.53 2.81
C LYS A 51 -15.45 7.38 3.05
N ALA A 52 -16.28 7.36 2.02
CA ALA A 52 -17.73 7.19 2.18
C ALA A 52 -18.10 5.80 2.72
N GLU A 53 -17.39 4.75 2.31
CA GLU A 53 -17.53 3.41 2.88
C GLU A 53 -17.17 3.41 4.37
N VAL A 54 -16.02 4.01 4.70
CA VAL A 54 -15.51 4.18 6.06
C VAL A 54 -16.51 4.95 6.93
N GLU A 55 -16.88 6.16 6.53
CA GLU A 55 -17.86 7.02 7.22
C GLU A 55 -19.19 6.30 7.45
N ALA A 56 -19.65 5.51 6.47
CA ALA A 56 -20.83 4.67 6.64
C ALA A 56 -20.64 3.69 7.81
N TRP A 57 -19.57 2.87 7.82
CA TRP A 57 -19.28 1.92 8.90
C TRP A 57 -19.03 2.61 10.27
N GLN A 58 -18.38 3.77 10.29
CA GLN A 58 -18.16 4.59 11.50
C GLN A 58 -19.46 5.03 12.15
N HIS A 59 -20.41 5.52 11.34
CA HIS A 59 -21.67 6.01 11.85
C HIS A 59 -22.44 4.91 12.59
N LEU A 60 -22.39 3.67 12.11
CA LEU A 60 -23.08 2.53 12.73
C LEU A 60 -22.48 2.27 14.12
N TYR A 61 -21.14 2.14 14.19
CA TYR A 61 -20.42 1.87 15.43
C TYR A 61 -20.57 2.99 16.47
N GLN A 62 -20.33 4.25 16.07
CA GLN A 62 -20.39 5.41 16.96
C GLN A 62 -21.79 5.69 17.50
N ARG A 63 -22.84 5.35 16.74
CA ARG A 63 -24.21 5.50 17.22
C ARG A 63 -24.66 4.30 18.07
N ALA A 64 -24.14 3.09 17.84
CA ALA A 64 -24.34 1.95 18.75
C ALA A 64 -23.83 2.25 20.16
N LEU A 65 -22.59 2.77 20.28
CA LEU A 65 -21.99 3.17 21.57
C LEU A 65 -22.84 4.22 22.31
N LYS A 66 -23.40 5.19 21.58
CA LYS A 66 -24.25 6.26 22.17
C LYS A 66 -25.60 5.75 22.71
N GLN A 67 -26.05 4.58 22.27
CA GLN A 67 -27.28 3.94 22.76
C GLN A 67 -27.03 3.04 23.99
N GLY A 68 -25.80 3.00 24.50
CA GLY A 68 -25.43 2.23 25.69
C GLY A 68 -25.05 0.78 25.41
N LEU A 69 -24.95 0.37 24.13
CA LEU A 69 -24.38 -0.90 23.73
C LEU A 69 -22.86 -0.83 23.90
N SER A 70 -22.28 -1.66 24.76
CA SER A 70 -20.83 -1.73 24.91
C SER A 70 -20.17 -2.46 23.72
N ALA A 71 -18.91 -2.13 23.44
CA ALA A 71 -18.10 -2.87 22.47
C ALA A 71 -17.97 -4.36 22.81
N GLN A 72 -18.16 -4.73 24.08
CA GLN A 72 -18.18 -6.12 24.53
C GLN A 72 -19.52 -6.81 24.21
N GLU A 73 -20.65 -6.13 24.29
CA GLU A 73 -21.97 -6.64 23.86
C GLU A 73 -22.06 -6.77 22.33
N MET A 74 -21.39 -5.89 21.57
CA MET A 74 -21.23 -6.05 20.12
C MET A 74 -20.42 -7.32 19.80
N ARG A 75 -19.30 -7.57 20.49
CA ARG A 75 -18.52 -8.82 20.37
C ARG A 75 -19.26 -10.09 20.84
N PHE A 76 -20.26 -9.97 21.71
CA PHE A 76 -20.96 -11.12 22.31
C PHE A 76 -22.23 -11.58 21.58
N ARG A 77 -22.58 -10.98 20.44
CA ARG A 77 -23.56 -11.55 19.49
C ARG A 77 -22.99 -12.67 18.60
N LYS A 78 -21.85 -13.26 18.99
CA LYS A 78 -21.29 -14.49 18.39
C LYS A 78 -22.17 -15.70 18.75
N GLY A 79 -23.31 -15.82 18.06
CA GLY A 79 -24.34 -16.82 18.30
C GLY A 79 -25.74 -16.33 17.89
N LEU A 80 -25.94 -16.06 16.61
CA LEU A 80 -27.24 -15.66 16.05
C LEU A 80 -27.69 -16.60 14.92
N THR A 81 -28.46 -17.61 15.32
CA THR A 81 -29.77 -17.87 14.68
C THR A 81 -30.82 -17.79 15.79
N GLY A 82 -31.01 -16.56 16.29
CA GLY A 82 -32.21 -16.15 17.04
C GLY A 82 -33.23 -15.46 16.12
N GLU A 83 -32.93 -15.44 14.82
CA GLU A 83 -33.86 -15.17 13.73
C GLU A 83 -35.12 -16.01 13.91
N LYS A 84 -36.27 -15.42 13.58
CA LYS A 84 -37.57 -16.09 13.68
C LYS A 84 -38.25 -16.28 12.35
N LEU A 85 -37.68 -15.67 11.30
CA LEU A 85 -38.16 -15.73 9.93
C LEU A 85 -36.95 -16.03 9.04
N ASP A 86 -37.10 -16.93 8.10
CA ASP A 86 -36.21 -17.10 6.96
C ASP A 86 -36.87 -16.44 5.73
N PHE A 87 -36.09 -15.78 4.86
CA PHE A 87 -36.60 -15.11 3.67
C PHE A 87 -36.17 -15.91 2.44
N LEU A 88 -37.12 -16.57 1.79
CA LEU A 88 -36.83 -17.54 0.75
C LEU A 88 -36.64 -16.88 -0.62
N HIS A 89 -37.50 -15.89 -0.92
CA HIS A 89 -37.56 -15.27 -2.24
C HIS A 89 -38.13 -13.86 -2.21
N TYR A 90 -37.64 -13.01 -3.11
CA TYR A 90 -38.09 -11.64 -3.33
C TYR A 90 -38.70 -11.45 -4.72
N ASP A 91 -39.88 -10.83 -4.80
CA ASP A 91 -40.39 -10.28 -6.07
C ASP A 91 -40.38 -8.76 -5.95
N ILE A 92 -39.35 -8.13 -6.52
CA ILE A 92 -39.09 -6.69 -6.45
C ILE A 92 -39.54 -6.07 -7.75
N SER A 93 -40.59 -5.26 -7.70
CA SER A 93 -41.07 -4.46 -8.83
C SER A 93 -40.82 -2.98 -8.58
N ALA A 94 -40.25 -2.25 -9.54
CA ALA A 94 -40.06 -0.80 -9.45
C ALA A 94 -40.34 -0.11 -10.78
N HIS A 95 -40.91 1.10 -10.74
CA HIS A 95 -41.02 2.01 -11.88
C HIS A 95 -40.19 3.27 -11.57
N ILE A 96 -39.09 3.45 -12.29
CA ILE A 96 -38.14 4.55 -12.07
C ILE A 96 -38.57 5.77 -12.89
N PHE A 97 -38.50 6.96 -12.29
CA PHE A 97 -38.75 8.26 -12.95
C PHE A 97 -37.48 9.14 -12.87
N PRO A 98 -36.46 8.89 -13.73
CA PRO A 98 -35.14 9.53 -13.60
C PRO A 98 -35.16 11.05 -13.81
N ALA A 99 -36.14 11.57 -14.55
CA ALA A 99 -36.34 13.01 -14.77
C ALA A 99 -36.88 13.73 -13.52
N ASP A 100 -37.60 13.00 -12.66
CA ASP A 100 -38.31 13.53 -11.50
C ASP A 100 -37.65 13.16 -10.16
N GLY A 101 -36.61 12.30 -10.17
CA GLY A 101 -35.80 11.97 -8.99
C GLY A 101 -36.40 10.92 -8.04
N TYR A 102 -37.42 10.17 -8.46
CA TYR A 102 -38.12 9.20 -7.61
C TYR A 102 -38.44 7.87 -8.32
N PHE A 103 -38.93 6.88 -7.58
CA PHE A 103 -39.48 5.64 -8.12
C PHE A 103 -40.65 5.10 -7.30
N ASP A 104 -41.52 4.33 -7.96
CA ASP A 104 -42.62 3.59 -7.35
C ASP A 104 -42.25 2.12 -7.19
N GLY A 105 -42.09 1.65 -5.95
CA GLY A 105 -41.76 0.26 -5.63
C GLY A 105 -42.96 -0.58 -5.16
N THR A 106 -42.95 -1.86 -5.47
CA THR A 106 -43.75 -2.92 -4.83
C THR A 106 -42.85 -4.12 -4.61
N THR A 107 -42.63 -4.52 -3.37
CA THR A 107 -41.83 -5.71 -3.06
C THR A 107 -42.69 -6.77 -2.38
N LYS A 108 -42.60 -8.01 -2.84
CA LYS A 108 -43.12 -9.18 -2.14
C LYS A 108 -41.95 -9.97 -1.55
N ILE A 109 -42.07 -10.39 -0.29
CA ILE A 109 -41.09 -11.23 0.41
C ILE A 109 -41.80 -12.53 0.78
N VAL A 110 -41.36 -13.64 0.19
CA VAL A 110 -41.75 -14.99 0.61
C VAL A 110 -40.90 -15.34 1.82
N LEU A 111 -41.54 -15.62 2.95
CA LEU A 111 -40.87 -15.88 4.21
C LEU A 111 -41.43 -17.13 4.89
N GLN A 112 -40.58 -17.87 5.58
CA GLN A 112 -40.91 -19.01 6.43
C GLN A 112 -40.67 -18.62 7.90
N SER A 113 -41.55 -19.03 8.82
CA SER A 113 -41.34 -18.79 10.25
C SER A 113 -40.55 -19.94 10.89
N GLU A 114 -39.38 -19.64 11.43
CA GLU A 114 -38.52 -20.59 12.17
C GLU A 114 -38.94 -20.74 13.65
N ALA A 115 -39.89 -19.91 14.10
CA ALA A 115 -40.38 -19.91 15.48
C ALA A 115 -41.91 -19.89 15.58
N GLU A 116 -42.40 -20.27 16.76
CA GLU A 116 -43.83 -20.24 17.07
C GLU A 116 -44.29 -18.83 17.49
N GLY A 117 -45.43 -18.39 16.97
CA GLY A 117 -46.09 -17.17 17.43
C GLY A 117 -45.38 -15.86 17.04
N VAL A 118 -44.78 -15.79 15.85
CA VAL A 118 -44.10 -14.58 15.35
C VAL A 118 -45.15 -13.54 14.97
N THR A 119 -45.18 -12.42 15.70
CA THR A 119 -46.18 -11.35 15.54
C THR A 119 -45.66 -10.09 14.87
N SER A 120 -44.36 -9.98 14.60
CA SER A 120 -43.73 -8.75 14.10
C SER A 120 -42.38 -9.00 13.47
N LEU A 121 -41.96 -8.11 12.57
CA LEU A 121 -40.61 -8.02 12.00
C LEU A 121 -40.24 -6.56 11.73
N ALA A 122 -38.95 -6.29 11.53
CA ALA A 122 -38.43 -5.00 11.12
C ALA A 122 -37.59 -5.15 9.85
N LEU A 123 -37.71 -4.19 8.93
CA LEU A 123 -36.98 -4.14 7.65
C LEU A 123 -36.29 -2.79 7.48
N TYR A 124 -35.22 -2.74 6.68
CA TYR A 124 -34.71 -1.48 6.15
C TYR A 124 -35.35 -1.15 4.81
N LEU A 125 -35.74 0.11 4.64
CA LEU A 125 -36.26 0.69 3.41
C LEU A 125 -36.02 2.21 3.43
N ASP A 126 -35.13 2.70 2.56
CA ASP A 126 -34.67 4.09 2.57
C ASP A 126 -35.64 5.06 1.87
N GLU A 127 -35.85 6.23 2.51
CA GLU A 127 -36.61 7.39 2.00
C GLU A 127 -37.97 7.07 1.34
N ALA A 128 -38.62 6.00 1.81
CA ALA A 128 -39.87 5.53 1.26
C ALA A 128 -41.10 6.06 2.02
N GLN A 129 -42.06 6.58 1.27
CA GLN A 129 -43.44 6.68 1.71
C GLN A 129 -44.12 5.35 1.46
N VAL A 130 -44.36 4.57 2.52
CA VAL A 130 -45.05 3.28 2.45
C VAL A 130 -46.55 3.50 2.37
N GLU A 131 -47.17 3.03 1.29
CA GLU A 131 -48.62 3.13 1.03
C GLU A 131 -49.38 2.06 1.83
N TYR A 132 -48.90 0.81 1.80
CA TYR A 132 -49.44 -0.28 2.61
C TYR A 132 -48.42 -1.41 2.81
N VAL A 133 -48.65 -2.18 3.88
CA VAL A 133 -48.01 -3.46 4.16
C VAL A 133 -49.11 -4.52 4.32
N ARG A 134 -48.94 -5.69 3.71
CA ARG A 134 -49.89 -6.81 3.78
C ARG A 134 -49.21 -8.14 4.04
N LEU A 135 -49.83 -8.99 4.84
CA LEU A 135 -49.50 -10.42 4.90
C LEU A 135 -50.56 -11.18 4.10
N GLY A 136 -50.16 -11.77 2.98
CA GLY A 136 -51.03 -12.38 1.98
C GLY A 136 -52.00 -11.36 1.38
N GLN A 137 -53.23 -11.30 1.91
CA GLN A 137 -54.29 -10.36 1.50
C GLN A 137 -54.79 -9.48 2.66
N THR A 138 -54.16 -9.56 3.84
CA THR A 138 -54.60 -8.86 5.05
C THR A 138 -53.66 -7.70 5.34
N ASP A 139 -54.21 -6.50 5.54
CA ASP A 139 -53.42 -5.32 5.91
C ASP A 139 -52.72 -5.54 7.26
N ALA A 140 -51.42 -5.27 7.30
CA ALA A 140 -50.60 -5.23 8.51
C ALA A 140 -50.48 -3.78 9.00
N SER A 141 -50.42 -3.57 10.31
CA SER A 141 -50.09 -2.25 10.86
C SER A 141 -48.58 -2.07 10.90
N PHE A 142 -48.10 -0.93 10.40
CA PHE A 142 -46.68 -0.60 10.35
C PHE A 142 -46.39 0.80 10.89
N SER A 143 -45.14 1.05 11.23
CA SER A 143 -44.60 2.38 11.49
C SER A 143 -43.26 2.54 10.79
N THR A 144 -43.07 3.68 10.12
CA THR A 144 -41.77 4.07 9.57
C THR A 144 -41.02 4.89 10.61
N THR A 145 -39.83 4.43 10.98
CA THR A 145 -38.86 5.13 11.83
C THR A 145 -37.60 5.42 11.00
N ILE A 146 -36.63 6.12 11.59
CA ILE A 146 -35.28 6.19 11.04
C ILE A 146 -34.42 5.43 12.02
N ASP A 147 -33.64 4.46 11.52
CA ASP A 147 -32.68 3.75 12.34
C ASP A 147 -31.72 4.78 12.93
N THR A 148 -31.81 4.95 14.25
CA THR A 148 -30.99 5.94 14.94
C THR A 148 -29.51 5.54 14.99
N MET A 149 -29.15 4.29 14.71
CA MET A 149 -27.80 3.76 14.55
C MET A 149 -27.28 3.91 13.10
N PHE A 150 -28.02 3.42 12.10
CA PHE A 150 -27.53 3.36 10.71
C PHE A 150 -27.96 4.55 9.82
N GLY A 151 -28.97 5.32 10.22
CA GLY A 151 -29.55 6.37 9.38
C GLY A 151 -30.23 5.83 8.11
N TYR A 152 -30.62 4.56 8.13
CA TYR A 152 -31.53 3.94 7.16
C TYR A 152 -32.98 4.22 7.56
N GLY A 153 -33.90 4.17 6.60
CA GLY A 153 -35.33 4.09 6.94
C GLY A 153 -35.64 2.71 7.54
N GLU A 154 -36.32 2.68 8.68
CA GLU A 154 -36.78 1.45 9.33
C GLU A 154 -38.30 1.31 9.12
N LEU A 155 -38.72 0.10 8.81
CA LEU A 155 -40.11 -0.29 8.65
C LEU A 155 -40.45 -1.37 9.67
N ASP A 156 -40.98 -0.95 10.82
CA ASP A 156 -41.49 -1.83 11.86
C ASP A 156 -42.88 -2.33 11.46
N ILE A 157 -43.07 -3.65 11.43
CA ILE A 157 -44.30 -4.29 10.96
C ILE A 157 -44.86 -5.18 12.07
N THR A 158 -46.10 -4.92 12.48
CA THR A 158 -46.89 -5.85 13.29
C THR A 158 -47.79 -6.66 12.37
N LEU A 159 -47.59 -7.97 12.35
CA LEU A 159 -48.33 -8.90 11.50
C LEU A 159 -49.80 -8.98 11.95
N PRO A 160 -50.76 -9.11 11.01
CA PRO A 160 -52.19 -9.14 11.34
C PRO A 160 -52.62 -10.40 12.10
N ARG A 161 -51.74 -11.39 12.19
CA ARG A 161 -51.86 -12.65 12.92
C ARG A 161 -50.45 -13.16 13.26
N PRO A 162 -50.28 -14.02 14.28
CA PRO A 162 -49.05 -14.77 14.43
C PRO A 162 -48.81 -15.70 13.22
N LEU A 163 -47.53 -15.87 12.87
CA LEU A 163 -47.03 -17.01 12.09
C LEU A 163 -46.53 -18.10 13.06
N ASN A 164 -46.75 -19.35 12.70
CA ASN A 164 -46.32 -20.51 13.50
C ASN A 164 -45.12 -21.20 12.85
N THR A 165 -44.46 -22.11 13.57
CA THR A 165 -43.26 -22.80 13.08
C THR A 165 -43.53 -23.52 11.75
N ASP A 166 -42.59 -23.40 10.81
CA ASP A 166 -42.65 -23.89 9.41
C ASP A 166 -43.74 -23.24 8.53
N GLU A 167 -44.43 -22.21 9.00
CA GLU A 167 -45.43 -21.51 8.20
C GLU A 167 -44.80 -20.57 7.16
N VAL A 168 -45.16 -20.76 5.89
CA VAL A 168 -44.76 -19.90 4.77
C VAL A 168 -45.91 -18.96 4.39
N ASP A 169 -45.62 -17.66 4.27
CA ASP A 169 -46.56 -16.63 3.81
C ASP A 169 -45.81 -15.60 2.94
N THR A 170 -46.52 -14.59 2.41
CA THR A 170 -45.94 -13.53 1.58
C THR A 170 -46.26 -12.16 2.14
N LEU A 171 -45.22 -11.41 2.50
CA LEU A 171 -45.32 -10.01 2.90
C LEU A 171 -45.27 -9.13 1.65
N ILE A 172 -46.23 -8.24 1.45
CA ILE A 172 -46.32 -7.33 0.30
C ILE A 172 -46.25 -5.89 0.79
N ILE A 173 -45.29 -5.12 0.28
CA ILE A 173 -45.03 -3.73 0.68
C ILE A 173 -45.08 -2.86 -0.57
N LYS A 174 -45.96 -1.86 -0.59
CA LYS A 174 -46.08 -0.86 -1.66
C LYS A 174 -45.58 0.48 -1.17
N TYR A 175 -44.75 1.14 -1.95
CA TYR A 175 -44.07 2.37 -1.56
C TYR A 175 -43.70 3.26 -2.76
N THR A 176 -43.38 4.51 -2.47
CA THR A 176 -42.77 5.49 -3.39
C THR A 176 -41.54 6.08 -2.67
N ALA A 177 -40.39 6.15 -3.32
CA ALA A 177 -39.13 6.55 -2.69
C ALA A 177 -38.24 7.42 -3.59
N THR A 178 -37.34 8.18 -2.96
CA THR A 178 -36.30 9.01 -3.59
C THR A 178 -34.91 8.39 -3.42
N ALA A 179 -33.90 8.97 -4.07
CA ALA A 179 -32.49 8.71 -3.72
C ALA A 179 -32.12 9.54 -2.47
N PRO A 180 -31.36 8.98 -1.49
CA PRO A 180 -31.10 9.65 -0.22
C PRO A 180 -30.50 11.07 -0.30
N GLU A 181 -31.23 12.08 0.16
CA GLU A 181 -30.76 13.47 0.21
C GLU A 181 -29.93 13.74 1.49
N TYR A 182 -28.78 13.07 1.59
CA TYR A 182 -27.75 13.34 2.61
C TYR A 182 -26.37 13.44 1.96
N ASP A 183 -25.95 14.67 1.69
CA ASP A 183 -24.58 15.16 1.41
C ASP A 183 -23.58 14.17 0.75
N ARG A 184 -24.01 13.53 -0.35
CA ARG A 184 -23.25 12.56 -1.17
C ARG A 184 -22.99 11.17 -0.53
N ARG A 185 -24.04 10.39 -0.25
CA ARG A 185 -23.89 8.92 -0.12
C ARG A 185 -23.52 8.29 -1.47
N ILE A 186 -22.22 8.07 -1.69
CA ILE A 186 -21.64 7.36 -2.84
C ILE A 186 -22.24 5.94 -2.91
N GLY A 187 -23.26 5.73 -3.76
CA GLY A 187 -23.90 4.42 -3.97
C GLY A 187 -25.42 4.38 -4.11
N ALA A 188 -26.10 5.52 -4.03
CA ALA A 188 -27.50 5.66 -4.45
C ALA A 188 -27.73 6.98 -5.18
N MET A 189 -28.33 6.95 -6.38
CA MET A 189 -28.61 8.14 -7.17
C MET A 189 -29.77 7.91 -8.14
N ILE A 190 -30.59 8.93 -8.39
CA ILE A 190 -31.59 8.97 -9.47
C ILE A 190 -31.39 10.29 -10.23
N THR A 191 -30.84 10.23 -11.44
CA THR A 191 -30.69 11.40 -12.33
C THR A 191 -31.09 11.06 -13.77
N PRO A 192 -31.31 12.08 -14.64
CA PRO A 192 -31.54 11.85 -16.07
C PRO A 192 -30.39 11.14 -16.80
N LYS A 193 -29.13 11.21 -16.30
CA LYS A 193 -27.97 10.52 -16.88
C LYS A 193 -27.97 9.04 -16.47
N VAL A 194 -27.96 8.81 -15.16
CA VAL A 194 -27.86 7.48 -14.56
C VAL A 194 -28.66 7.41 -13.27
N THR A 195 -29.30 6.26 -13.05
CA THR A 195 -29.81 5.84 -11.75
C THR A 195 -29.02 4.63 -11.29
N TYR A 196 -28.58 4.59 -10.03
CA TYR A 196 -28.04 3.39 -9.43
C TYR A 196 -28.45 3.24 -7.96
N PHE A 197 -28.58 2.00 -7.53
CA PHE A 197 -28.78 1.59 -6.16
C PHE A 197 -27.84 0.42 -5.89
N LEU A 198 -26.70 0.67 -5.26
CA LEU A 198 -25.62 -0.31 -5.14
C LEU A 198 -25.62 -1.00 -3.78
N TRP A 199 -25.69 -0.22 -2.69
CA TRP A 199 -25.70 -0.75 -1.32
C TRP A 199 -26.81 -0.20 -0.41
N ASN A 200 -27.57 0.81 -0.82
CA ASN A 200 -28.69 1.37 -0.04
C ASN A 200 -29.90 0.41 0.02
N ALA A 201 -30.84 0.68 0.93
CA ALA A 201 -32.06 -0.12 1.09
C ALA A 201 -33.19 0.37 0.18
N TRP A 202 -32.98 0.39 -1.15
CA TRP A 202 -33.99 0.82 -2.13
C TRP A 202 -35.21 -0.11 -2.25
N TYR A 203 -35.09 -1.32 -1.70
CA TYR A 203 -36.19 -2.26 -1.49
C TYR A 203 -36.22 -2.70 -0.02
N PRO A 204 -37.37 -3.15 0.51
CA PRO A 204 -37.50 -3.59 1.89
C PRO A 204 -36.66 -4.86 2.11
N ARG A 205 -35.55 -4.74 2.84
CA ARG A 205 -34.62 -5.85 3.11
C ARG A 205 -34.50 -6.11 4.61
N ARG A 206 -34.05 -7.31 4.99
CA ARG A 206 -33.81 -7.65 6.41
C ARG A 206 -32.88 -6.63 7.06
N ARG A 207 -33.10 -6.34 8.34
CA ARG A 207 -32.20 -5.50 9.14
C ARG A 207 -30.82 -6.15 9.24
N TYR A 208 -29.76 -5.33 9.16
CA TYR A 208 -28.39 -5.77 9.46
C TYR A 208 -28.19 -5.93 10.98
N GLU A 209 -28.75 -6.98 11.60
CA GLU A 209 -28.54 -7.28 13.03
C GLU A 209 -27.53 -8.40 13.29
N PRO A 210 -26.42 -8.03 13.93
CA PRO A 210 -25.27 -7.60 13.18
C PRO A 210 -24.75 -8.74 12.28
N LEU A 211 -24.62 -8.45 10.99
CA LEU A 211 -23.58 -9.01 10.10
C LEU A 211 -23.77 -10.45 9.59
N VAL A 212 -24.85 -11.14 9.97
CA VAL A 212 -25.39 -12.22 9.13
C VAL A 212 -26.14 -11.56 7.96
N ARG A 213 -25.55 -11.60 6.76
CA ARG A 213 -26.25 -11.23 5.53
C ARG A 213 -27.16 -12.37 5.11
N ASP A 214 -28.46 -12.12 5.17
CA ASP A 214 -29.50 -12.97 4.61
C ASP A 214 -29.25 -13.24 3.13
N ARG A 215 -29.42 -14.49 2.68
CA ARG A 215 -29.13 -14.91 1.31
C ARG A 215 -30.38 -15.47 0.67
N THR A 216 -30.87 -14.76 -0.33
CA THR A 216 -32.21 -14.99 -0.89
C THR A 216 -32.16 -15.16 -2.41
N THR A 217 -33.26 -15.61 -3.02
CA THR A 217 -33.43 -15.56 -4.48
C THR A 217 -34.38 -14.42 -4.86
N ALA A 218 -34.39 -13.97 -6.12
CA ALA A 218 -35.34 -12.93 -6.54
C ALA A 218 -35.79 -12.96 -8.00
N ALA A 219 -37.02 -12.53 -8.24
CA ALA A 219 -37.48 -11.96 -9.50
C ALA A 219 -37.47 -10.43 -9.40
N VAL A 220 -36.79 -9.75 -10.33
CA VAL A 220 -36.62 -8.28 -10.31
C VAL A 220 -37.20 -7.67 -11.58
N HIS A 221 -38.23 -6.83 -11.41
CA HIS A 221 -39.07 -6.25 -12.46
C HIS A 221 -38.91 -4.72 -12.50
N ILE A 222 -38.04 -4.21 -13.37
CA ILE A 222 -37.71 -2.78 -13.42
C ILE A 222 -38.33 -2.13 -14.65
N THR A 223 -39.22 -1.17 -14.43
CA THR A 223 -39.90 -0.37 -15.46
C THR A 223 -39.22 0.99 -15.59
N VAL A 224 -38.84 1.36 -16.81
CA VAL A 224 -38.05 2.56 -17.12
C VAL A 224 -38.59 3.26 -18.38
N PRO A 225 -38.30 4.55 -18.58
CA PRO A 225 -38.57 5.25 -19.84
C PRO A 225 -37.94 4.55 -21.06
N SER A 226 -38.51 4.81 -22.25
CA SER A 226 -37.92 4.36 -23.51
C SER A 226 -36.44 4.74 -23.63
N GLN A 227 -35.64 3.88 -24.28
CA GLN A 227 -34.18 4.03 -24.48
C GLN A 227 -33.32 3.74 -23.25
N GLN A 228 -33.88 3.61 -22.04
CA GLN A 228 -33.11 3.17 -20.88
C GLN A 228 -33.05 1.64 -20.77
N VAL A 229 -31.93 1.16 -20.23
CA VAL A 229 -31.62 -0.24 -19.98
C VAL A 229 -31.42 -0.43 -18.48
N ALA A 230 -32.19 -1.34 -17.87
CA ALA A 230 -32.07 -1.67 -16.46
C ALA A 230 -31.25 -2.97 -16.26
N VAL A 231 -30.19 -2.89 -15.46
CA VAL A 231 -29.21 -3.96 -15.21
C VAL A 231 -29.17 -4.26 -13.71
N THR A 232 -29.23 -5.53 -13.35
CA THR A 232 -29.13 -6.04 -11.97
C THR A 232 -28.43 -7.40 -11.98
N SER A 233 -28.34 -8.07 -10.84
CA SER A 233 -27.81 -9.43 -10.71
C SER A 233 -28.65 -10.47 -11.47
N GLY A 234 -28.10 -11.66 -11.69
CA GLY A 234 -28.83 -12.76 -12.34
C GLY A 234 -29.01 -12.60 -13.85
N VAL A 235 -30.03 -13.27 -14.42
CA VAL A 235 -30.25 -13.42 -15.87
C VAL A 235 -31.49 -12.66 -16.34
N LEU A 236 -31.37 -11.87 -17.40
CA LEU A 236 -32.51 -11.22 -18.05
C LEU A 236 -33.40 -12.26 -18.75
N LYS A 237 -34.63 -12.43 -18.27
CA LYS A 237 -35.60 -13.38 -18.81
C LYS A 237 -36.49 -12.78 -19.90
N GLN A 238 -36.87 -11.52 -19.74
CA GLN A 238 -37.81 -10.85 -20.63
C GLN A 238 -37.65 -9.33 -20.60
N VAL A 239 -37.89 -8.69 -21.75
CA VAL A 239 -38.16 -7.24 -21.85
C VAL A 239 -39.56 -7.07 -22.44
N SER A 240 -40.41 -6.30 -21.75
CA SER A 240 -41.80 -6.03 -22.14
C SER A 240 -41.97 -4.56 -22.51
N ASN A 241 -42.65 -4.29 -23.63
CA ASN A 241 -42.95 -2.94 -24.10
C ASN A 241 -44.37 -2.55 -23.67
N HIS A 242 -44.56 -1.33 -23.18
CA HIS A 242 -45.87 -0.81 -22.77
C HIS A 242 -46.46 0.21 -23.75
N PRO A 243 -47.79 0.45 -23.74
CA PRO A 243 -48.45 1.39 -24.65
C PRO A 243 -48.03 2.85 -24.50
N ASP A 244 -47.42 3.22 -23.38
CA ASP A 244 -46.87 4.56 -23.11
C ASP A 244 -45.40 4.72 -23.56
N GLY A 245 -44.78 3.64 -24.06
CA GLY A 245 -43.38 3.61 -24.50
C GLY A 245 -42.39 3.19 -23.40
N SER A 246 -42.83 2.96 -22.16
CA SER A 246 -41.96 2.41 -21.11
C SER A 246 -41.60 0.94 -21.37
N LEU A 247 -40.49 0.49 -20.78
CA LEU A 247 -39.95 -0.86 -20.88
C LEU A 247 -39.87 -1.49 -19.48
N THR A 248 -40.39 -2.70 -19.29
CA THR A 248 -40.10 -3.51 -18.09
C THR A 248 -39.09 -4.60 -18.39
N TYR A 249 -37.97 -4.58 -17.68
CA TYR A 249 -36.94 -5.63 -17.66
C TYR A 249 -37.25 -6.60 -16.51
N HIS A 250 -37.39 -7.89 -16.83
CA HIS A 250 -37.58 -8.96 -15.84
C HIS A 250 -36.30 -9.81 -15.76
N TRP A 251 -35.63 -9.73 -14.62
CA TRP A 251 -34.43 -10.47 -14.26
C TRP A 251 -34.75 -11.55 -13.22
N GLU A 252 -34.10 -12.71 -13.33
CA GLU A 252 -34.16 -13.81 -12.35
C GLU A 252 -32.80 -13.99 -11.68
N VAL A 253 -32.79 -13.98 -10.35
CA VAL A 253 -31.65 -14.28 -9.49
C VAL A 253 -31.93 -15.60 -8.78
N ASP A 254 -31.53 -16.70 -9.43
CA ASP A 254 -31.77 -18.08 -9.01
C ASP A 254 -30.65 -18.66 -8.11
N PHE A 255 -29.76 -17.79 -7.63
CA PHE A 255 -28.70 -18.11 -6.67
C PHE A 255 -28.88 -17.32 -5.36
N PRO A 256 -28.36 -17.82 -4.21
CA PRO A 256 -28.54 -17.19 -2.89
C PRO A 256 -27.70 -15.91 -2.76
N ALA A 257 -28.35 -14.78 -3.08
CA ALA A 257 -27.79 -13.45 -3.16
C ALA A 257 -27.97 -12.63 -1.88
N LEU A 258 -26.95 -11.83 -1.57
CA LEU A 258 -26.83 -10.96 -0.39
C LEU A 258 -27.55 -9.61 -0.59
N SER A 259 -27.66 -9.16 -1.84
CA SER A 259 -28.35 -7.93 -2.22
C SER A 259 -28.75 -7.93 -3.69
N TYR A 260 -29.70 -7.08 -4.04
CA TYR A 260 -30.11 -6.82 -5.42
C TYR A 260 -29.73 -5.39 -5.80
N PRO A 261 -28.58 -5.17 -6.46
CA PRO A 261 -28.21 -3.86 -6.96
C PRO A 261 -29.13 -3.47 -8.12
N LEU A 262 -29.14 -2.21 -8.52
CA LEU A 262 -29.74 -1.78 -9.76
C LEU A 262 -28.89 -0.68 -10.39
N VAL A 263 -28.68 -0.75 -11.71
CA VAL A 263 -28.18 0.37 -12.51
C VAL A 263 -29.10 0.56 -13.71
N VAL A 264 -29.46 1.81 -14.00
CA VAL A 264 -30.30 2.20 -15.13
C VAL A 264 -29.68 3.40 -15.84
N ALA A 265 -29.37 3.23 -17.12
CA ALA A 265 -28.87 4.28 -18.00
C ALA A 265 -29.25 3.96 -19.45
N PRO A 266 -29.08 4.87 -20.42
CA PRO A 266 -29.29 4.57 -21.83
C PRO A 266 -28.12 3.74 -22.42
N PHE A 267 -27.78 2.59 -21.82
CA PHE A 267 -26.57 1.84 -22.16
C PHE A 267 -26.52 1.27 -23.58
N ASP A 268 -25.37 1.36 -24.22
CA ASP A 268 -24.95 0.43 -25.27
C ASP A 268 -24.46 -0.87 -24.63
N LYS A 269 -24.77 -2.01 -25.27
CA LYS A 269 -24.45 -3.35 -24.74
C LYS A 269 -23.53 -4.15 -25.65
N ALA A 270 -22.45 -4.66 -25.08
CA ALA A 270 -21.62 -5.70 -25.68
C ALA A 270 -21.71 -7.02 -24.87
N SER A 271 -21.33 -8.14 -25.47
CA SER A 271 -21.20 -9.42 -24.77
C SER A 271 -20.25 -10.39 -25.45
N ARG A 272 -19.64 -11.30 -24.68
CA ARG A 272 -18.78 -12.39 -25.14
C ARG A 272 -19.18 -13.70 -24.45
N PRO A 273 -19.12 -14.85 -25.13
CA PRO A 273 -19.35 -16.14 -24.49
C PRO A 273 -18.19 -16.48 -23.54
N TYR A 274 -18.51 -17.01 -22.37
CA TYR A 274 -17.56 -17.52 -21.38
C TYR A 274 -18.08 -18.84 -20.84
N HIS A 275 -17.45 -19.94 -21.23
CA HIS A 275 -17.95 -21.30 -20.97
C HIS A 275 -19.43 -21.48 -21.35
N ASP A 276 -20.32 -21.65 -20.36
CA ASP A 276 -21.77 -21.83 -20.50
C ASP A 276 -22.59 -20.55 -20.25
N ILE A 277 -21.94 -19.44 -19.90
CA ILE A 277 -22.56 -18.13 -19.65
C ILE A 277 -22.13 -17.08 -20.68
N TYR A 278 -22.65 -15.87 -20.53
CA TYR A 278 -22.14 -14.67 -21.21
C TYR A 278 -21.54 -13.72 -20.17
N VAL A 279 -20.40 -13.14 -20.55
CA VAL A 279 -19.86 -11.92 -19.92
C VAL A 279 -20.37 -10.74 -20.75
N GLU A 280 -20.98 -9.78 -20.06
CA GLU A 280 -21.67 -8.66 -20.67
C GLU A 280 -20.99 -7.34 -20.28
N GLU A 281 -21.21 -6.30 -21.08
CA GLU A 281 -20.72 -4.95 -20.79
C GLU A 281 -21.82 -3.95 -21.14
N TYR A 282 -21.98 -2.95 -20.28
CA TYR A 282 -23.00 -1.91 -20.37
C TYR A 282 -22.33 -0.56 -20.14
N ILE A 283 -22.20 0.23 -21.20
CA ILE A 283 -21.47 1.52 -21.23
C ILE A 283 -22.35 2.64 -21.78
N PHE A 284 -22.02 3.90 -21.47
CA PHE A 284 -22.73 5.06 -21.98
C PHE A 284 -22.54 5.20 -23.52
N PRO A 285 -23.55 5.71 -24.25
CA PRO A 285 -23.46 5.81 -25.70
C PRO A 285 -22.39 6.82 -26.15
N GLY A 286 -21.43 6.32 -26.92
CA GLY A 286 -20.29 7.10 -27.43
C GLY A 286 -18.94 6.71 -26.81
N ASP A 287 -18.93 5.90 -25.75
CA ASP A 287 -17.73 5.31 -25.15
C ASP A 287 -17.40 3.93 -25.78
N ASP A 288 -18.03 3.61 -26.92
CA ASP A 288 -18.00 2.33 -27.64
C ASP A 288 -16.63 1.87 -28.15
N ILE A 289 -15.69 2.81 -28.26
CA ILE A 289 -14.34 2.65 -28.82
C ILE A 289 -13.48 1.67 -27.98
N TYR A 290 -13.90 1.33 -26.76
CA TYR A 290 -13.04 0.65 -25.77
C TYR A 290 -13.55 -0.72 -25.28
N THR A 291 -14.78 -1.09 -25.64
CA THR A 291 -15.49 -2.32 -25.19
C THR A 291 -14.69 -3.62 -25.32
N ASP A 292 -14.00 -3.82 -26.45
CA ASP A 292 -13.17 -5.01 -26.68
C ASP A 292 -12.02 -5.16 -25.66
N THR A 293 -11.52 -4.08 -25.04
CA THR A 293 -10.39 -4.19 -24.10
C THR A 293 -10.85 -4.68 -22.73
N ALA A 294 -11.88 -4.07 -22.16
CA ALA A 294 -12.36 -4.39 -20.82
C ALA A 294 -13.07 -5.75 -20.78
N LEU A 295 -13.87 -6.11 -21.80
CA LEU A 295 -14.47 -7.44 -21.90
C LEU A 295 -13.43 -8.56 -21.97
N ASN A 296 -12.44 -8.46 -22.87
CA ASN A 296 -11.43 -9.51 -23.00
C ASN A 296 -10.56 -9.64 -21.74
N LEU A 297 -10.24 -8.53 -21.08
CA LEU A 297 -9.54 -8.55 -19.79
C LEU A 297 -10.38 -9.19 -18.68
N THR A 298 -11.69 -8.94 -18.65
CA THR A 298 -12.63 -9.58 -17.71
C THR A 298 -12.65 -11.11 -17.88
N LEU A 299 -12.63 -11.61 -19.12
CA LEU A 299 -12.57 -13.05 -19.40
C LEU A 299 -11.30 -13.68 -18.82
N ASP A 300 -10.13 -13.04 -19.04
CA ASP A 300 -8.83 -13.52 -18.58
C ASP A 300 -8.73 -13.53 -17.04
N ILE A 301 -9.24 -12.49 -16.37
CA ILE A 301 -9.32 -12.43 -14.90
C ILE A 301 -10.26 -13.53 -14.36
N LEU A 302 -11.41 -13.76 -14.99
CA LEU A 302 -12.35 -14.80 -14.59
C LEU A 302 -11.74 -16.20 -14.75
N ASP A 303 -11.02 -16.47 -15.85
CA ASP A 303 -10.28 -17.72 -16.06
C ASP A 303 -9.20 -17.91 -14.99
N PHE A 304 -8.41 -16.87 -14.71
CA PHE A 304 -7.36 -16.91 -13.68
C PHE A 304 -7.92 -17.24 -12.30
N TYR A 305 -8.89 -16.48 -11.79
CA TYR A 305 -9.48 -16.73 -10.47
C TYR A 305 -10.25 -18.07 -10.41
N SER A 306 -10.91 -18.47 -11.51
CA SER A 306 -11.53 -19.79 -11.61
C SER A 306 -10.52 -20.94 -11.48
N SER A 307 -9.26 -20.72 -11.90
CA SER A 307 -8.19 -21.72 -11.82
C SER A 307 -7.53 -21.84 -10.44
N ILE A 308 -7.52 -20.76 -9.63
CA ILE A 308 -6.83 -20.73 -8.32
C ILE A 308 -7.76 -20.77 -7.10
N TYR A 309 -9.02 -20.37 -7.22
CA TYR A 309 -9.99 -20.35 -6.12
C TYR A 309 -11.06 -21.42 -6.30
N LEU A 310 -11.98 -21.20 -7.24
CA LEU A 310 -13.13 -22.06 -7.51
C LEU A 310 -13.75 -21.64 -8.86
N PRO A 311 -14.32 -22.53 -9.68
CA PRO A 311 -15.03 -22.10 -10.89
C PRO A 311 -16.07 -21.01 -10.63
N TYR A 312 -16.13 -20.02 -11.52
CA TYR A 312 -17.13 -18.95 -11.45
C TYR A 312 -18.56 -19.52 -11.40
N LEU A 313 -19.37 -18.97 -10.49
CA LEU A 313 -20.61 -19.60 -10.02
C LEU A 313 -21.87 -19.08 -10.71
N TYR A 314 -21.91 -17.77 -10.99
CA TYR A 314 -23.15 -17.08 -11.32
C TYR A 314 -23.50 -17.24 -12.81
N PRO A 315 -24.78 -17.28 -13.20
CA PRO A 315 -25.22 -17.54 -14.57
C PRO A 315 -24.96 -16.39 -15.58
N LYS A 316 -24.26 -15.34 -15.15
CA LYS A 316 -23.86 -14.14 -15.91
C LYS A 316 -22.73 -13.45 -15.14
N PHE A 317 -21.83 -12.73 -15.82
CA PHE A 317 -21.10 -11.60 -15.25
C PHE A 317 -21.32 -10.37 -16.12
N ALA A 318 -21.33 -9.17 -15.55
CA ALA A 318 -21.43 -7.93 -16.33
C ALA A 318 -20.51 -6.83 -15.80
N VAL A 319 -19.80 -6.12 -16.68
CA VAL A 319 -19.18 -4.84 -16.35
C VAL A 319 -20.17 -3.73 -16.68
N VAL A 320 -20.42 -2.80 -15.74
CA VAL A 320 -21.46 -1.78 -15.87
C VAL A 320 -20.88 -0.41 -15.56
N GLU A 321 -21.03 0.53 -16.46
CA GLU A 321 -20.57 1.90 -16.26
C GLU A 321 -21.52 2.67 -15.33
N ILE A 322 -20.94 3.41 -14.38
CA ILE A 322 -21.60 4.40 -13.54
C ILE A 322 -20.85 5.73 -13.65
N ASP A 323 -21.43 6.85 -13.23
CA ASP A 323 -20.79 8.15 -13.44
C ASP A 323 -19.61 8.41 -12.49
N GLU A 324 -18.81 9.43 -12.83
CA GLU A 324 -17.61 9.83 -12.07
C GLU A 324 -17.89 10.18 -10.59
N ALA A 325 -19.15 10.53 -10.25
CA ALA A 325 -19.55 10.90 -8.89
C ALA A 325 -19.38 9.76 -7.86
N TYR A 326 -19.31 8.50 -8.31
CA TYR A 326 -18.98 7.37 -7.46
C TYR A 326 -17.47 7.29 -7.12
N GLY A 327 -16.59 7.70 -8.03
CA GLY A 327 -15.15 7.83 -7.79
C GLY A 327 -14.31 6.53 -7.72
N GLY A 328 -14.90 5.37 -8.01
CA GLY A 328 -14.25 4.06 -7.87
C GLY A 328 -15.04 2.91 -8.48
N GLY A 329 -14.95 1.72 -7.88
CA GLY A 329 -15.68 0.52 -8.26
C GLY A 329 -16.62 0.01 -7.17
N ASN A 330 -17.55 -0.85 -7.56
CA ASN A 330 -18.36 -1.64 -6.64
C ASN A 330 -18.76 -2.94 -7.34
N ALA A 331 -18.49 -4.07 -6.71
CA ALA A 331 -18.79 -5.40 -7.24
C ALA A 331 -19.96 -6.07 -6.51
N PRO A 332 -21.21 -5.99 -6.99
CA PRO A 332 -22.27 -6.88 -6.55
C PRO A 332 -22.09 -8.32 -7.07
N GLN A 333 -22.92 -9.25 -6.62
CA GLN A 333 -22.91 -10.59 -7.21
C GLN A 333 -23.35 -10.55 -8.68
N SER A 334 -22.59 -11.22 -9.56
CA SER A 334 -22.80 -11.29 -11.01
C SER A 334 -22.60 -9.99 -11.81
N LEU A 335 -21.99 -8.96 -11.23
CA LEU A 335 -21.54 -7.76 -11.97
C LEU A 335 -20.46 -6.95 -11.23
N SER A 336 -19.76 -6.07 -11.94
CA SER A 336 -18.93 -5.01 -11.38
C SER A 336 -19.32 -3.67 -11.99
N CYS A 337 -19.66 -2.71 -11.14
CA CYS A 337 -19.93 -1.33 -11.50
C CYS A 337 -18.63 -0.54 -11.46
N LEU A 338 -18.28 0.19 -12.52
CA LEU A 338 -17.06 0.98 -12.63
C LEU A 338 -17.39 2.41 -13.06
N TRP A 339 -16.75 3.38 -12.41
CA TRP A 339 -16.86 4.79 -12.77
C TRP A 339 -16.37 5.08 -14.21
N GLU A 340 -17.06 5.99 -14.89
CA GLU A 340 -16.87 6.45 -16.27
C GLU A 340 -15.41 6.72 -16.70
N PRO A 341 -14.55 7.36 -15.89
CA PRO A 341 -13.12 7.53 -16.23
C PRO A 341 -12.34 6.22 -16.46
N PHE A 342 -12.84 5.08 -15.98
CA PHE A 342 -12.29 3.77 -16.31
C PHE A 342 -12.25 3.52 -17.83
N PHE A 343 -13.28 3.95 -18.56
CA PHE A 343 -13.51 3.61 -19.95
C PHE A 343 -12.83 4.57 -20.94
N TRP A 344 -12.36 5.75 -20.51
CA TRP A 344 -11.92 6.82 -21.42
C TRP A 344 -10.68 6.56 -22.31
N THR A 345 -9.85 5.56 -22.02
CA THR A 345 -8.59 5.33 -22.78
C THR A 345 -8.20 3.85 -22.90
N SER A 346 -7.60 3.48 -24.03
CA SER A 346 -7.06 2.12 -24.31
C SER A 346 -5.62 2.19 -24.86
N PRO A 347 -4.73 1.22 -24.53
CA PRO A 347 -4.95 0.09 -23.62
C PRO A 347 -5.20 0.56 -22.19
N LEU A 348 -5.85 -0.29 -21.38
CA LEU A 348 -6.05 0.00 -19.96
C LEU A 348 -4.67 0.12 -19.28
N GLY A 349 -4.46 1.21 -18.55
CA GLY A 349 -3.29 1.38 -17.70
C GLY A 349 -3.30 0.38 -16.54
N LEU A 350 -2.13 0.05 -16.00
CA LEU A 350 -2.00 -0.98 -14.95
C LEU A 350 -2.91 -0.73 -13.74
N ASP A 351 -3.12 0.54 -13.37
CA ASP A 351 -3.99 0.89 -12.24
C ASP A 351 -5.47 0.58 -12.51
N ARG A 352 -5.92 0.61 -13.79
CA ARG A 352 -7.27 0.14 -14.18
C ARG A 352 -7.34 -1.39 -14.34
N VAL A 353 -6.25 -2.03 -14.75
CA VAL A 353 -6.16 -3.51 -14.71
C VAL A 353 -6.30 -4.01 -13.27
N HIS A 354 -5.61 -3.36 -12.31
CA HIS A 354 -5.74 -3.61 -10.88
C HIS A 354 -7.19 -3.46 -10.38
N ILE A 355 -7.84 -2.33 -10.67
CA ILE A 355 -9.24 -2.08 -10.24
C ILE A 355 -10.18 -3.16 -10.77
N LEU A 356 -10.15 -3.46 -12.07
CA LEU A 356 -11.02 -4.51 -12.62
C LEU A 356 -10.73 -5.88 -11.97
N ALA A 357 -9.46 -6.20 -11.73
CA ALA A 357 -9.08 -7.43 -11.05
C ALA A 357 -9.54 -7.47 -9.58
N HIS A 358 -9.57 -6.33 -8.87
CA HIS A 358 -10.12 -6.19 -7.51
C HIS A 358 -11.64 -6.42 -7.52
N GLU A 359 -12.37 -5.71 -8.37
CA GLU A 359 -13.83 -5.83 -8.46
C GLU A 359 -14.28 -7.24 -8.90
N VAL A 360 -13.56 -7.90 -9.81
CA VAL A 360 -13.86 -9.28 -10.20
C VAL A 360 -13.49 -10.27 -9.07
N ALA A 361 -12.49 -9.98 -8.24
CA ALA A 361 -12.11 -10.85 -7.11
C ALA A 361 -13.20 -10.93 -6.05
N HIS A 362 -14.00 -9.87 -5.87
CA HIS A 362 -15.12 -9.89 -4.92
C HIS A 362 -16.17 -10.97 -5.22
N GLN A 363 -16.26 -11.44 -6.48
CA GLN A 363 -17.14 -12.56 -6.83
C GLN A 363 -16.81 -13.84 -6.02
N TRP A 364 -15.58 -13.96 -5.52
CA TRP A 364 -15.19 -14.95 -4.51
C TRP A 364 -15.18 -14.35 -3.10
N TRP A 365 -14.51 -13.22 -2.90
CA TRP A 365 -14.24 -12.61 -1.59
C TRP A 365 -15.26 -11.52 -1.23
N GLY A 366 -16.20 -11.87 -0.35
CA GLY A 366 -17.40 -11.09 -0.05
C GLY A 366 -18.68 -11.79 -0.50
N HIS A 367 -18.62 -12.60 -1.57
CA HIS A 367 -19.80 -13.18 -2.21
C HIS A 367 -19.90 -14.70 -2.13
N VAL A 368 -18.89 -15.46 -2.58
CA VAL A 368 -18.82 -16.90 -2.30
C VAL A 368 -18.55 -17.10 -0.82
N VAL A 369 -17.53 -16.43 -0.27
CA VAL A 369 -17.28 -16.37 1.17
C VAL A 369 -17.51 -14.94 1.65
N THR A 370 -18.59 -14.68 2.39
CA THR A 370 -18.77 -13.40 3.09
C THR A 370 -18.12 -13.46 4.48
N PHE A 371 -17.82 -12.32 5.07
CA PHE A 371 -17.50 -12.24 6.50
C PHE A 371 -18.75 -12.50 7.37
N GLN A 372 -18.55 -13.04 8.56
CA GLN A 372 -19.58 -13.15 9.61
C GLN A 372 -19.65 -11.88 10.50
N ASP A 373 -18.53 -11.15 10.65
CA ASP A 373 -18.45 -9.94 11.47
C ASP A 373 -17.41 -8.96 10.91
N ILE A 374 -17.87 -7.83 10.37
CA ILE A 374 -17.00 -6.77 9.81
C ILE A 374 -16.12 -6.12 10.88
N PHE A 375 -16.57 -6.03 12.13
CA PHE A 375 -15.86 -5.41 13.25
C PHE A 375 -14.78 -6.32 13.85
N ALA A 376 -14.71 -7.59 13.43
CA ALA A 376 -13.75 -8.60 13.89
C ALA A 376 -12.84 -9.10 12.75
N GLY A 377 -12.47 -8.19 11.83
CA GLY A 377 -11.60 -8.47 10.69
C GLY A 377 -12.32 -8.80 9.38
N GLY A 378 -13.65 -8.78 9.35
CA GLY A 378 -14.42 -9.01 8.11
C GLY A 378 -14.14 -8.00 7.00
N ALA A 379 -13.79 -6.75 7.32
CA ALA A 379 -13.35 -5.76 6.33
C ALA A 379 -12.08 -6.23 5.58
N TRP A 380 -11.12 -6.85 6.27
CA TRP A 380 -9.94 -7.45 5.64
C TRP A 380 -10.29 -8.68 4.82
N GLN A 381 -11.22 -9.53 5.28
CA GLN A 381 -11.70 -10.69 4.53
C GLN A 381 -12.43 -10.31 3.23
N ASN A 382 -12.95 -9.08 3.13
CA ASN A 382 -13.50 -8.52 1.90
C ASN A 382 -12.40 -7.87 1.05
N GLU A 383 -11.85 -6.75 1.54
CA GLU A 383 -11.01 -5.85 0.74
C GLU A 383 -9.54 -6.29 0.66
N GLY A 384 -8.98 -6.79 1.76
CA GLY A 384 -7.60 -7.28 1.76
C GLY A 384 -7.40 -8.51 0.87
N PHE A 385 -8.42 -9.37 0.79
CA PHE A 385 -8.44 -10.52 -0.12
C PHE A 385 -8.64 -10.11 -1.59
N ALA A 386 -9.49 -9.12 -1.87
CA ALA A 386 -9.66 -8.57 -3.22
C ALA A 386 -8.39 -7.85 -3.71
N GLU A 387 -7.76 -7.00 -2.87
CA GLU A 387 -6.51 -6.29 -3.18
C GLU A 387 -5.35 -7.27 -3.39
N TYR A 388 -5.25 -8.34 -2.58
CA TYR A 388 -4.21 -9.35 -2.84
C TYR A 388 -4.51 -10.21 -4.08
N SER A 389 -5.78 -10.41 -4.42
CA SER A 389 -6.16 -11.12 -5.65
C SER A 389 -5.76 -10.34 -6.90
N SER A 390 -5.97 -9.01 -6.92
CA SER A 390 -5.50 -8.17 -8.02
C SER A 390 -3.96 -8.17 -8.13
N ILE A 391 -3.23 -8.21 -7.01
CA ILE A 391 -1.77 -8.39 -6.98
C ILE A 391 -1.34 -9.76 -7.53
N LEU A 392 -2.06 -10.84 -7.21
CA LEU A 392 -1.84 -12.17 -7.82
C LEU A 392 -2.13 -12.16 -9.32
N TYR A 393 -3.12 -11.40 -9.78
CA TYR A 393 -3.39 -11.22 -11.20
C TYR A 393 -2.29 -10.39 -11.90
N ILE A 394 -1.72 -9.37 -11.25
CA ILE A 394 -0.54 -8.65 -11.75
C ILE A 394 0.66 -9.60 -11.87
N GLU A 395 0.88 -10.50 -10.91
CA GLU A 395 1.91 -11.54 -11.01
C GLU A 395 1.67 -12.48 -12.21
N HIS A 396 0.42 -12.88 -12.44
CA HIS A 396 0.04 -13.71 -13.58
C HIS A 396 0.28 -13.00 -14.93
N PHE A 397 -0.14 -11.73 -15.03
CA PHE A 397 -0.15 -10.97 -16.27
C PHE A 397 1.22 -10.38 -16.65
N LEU A 398 2.03 -9.96 -15.66
CA LEU A 398 3.31 -9.26 -15.87
C LEU A 398 4.51 -9.88 -15.14
N GLY A 399 4.30 -10.86 -14.27
CA GLY A 399 5.36 -11.54 -13.53
C GLY A 399 5.70 -10.94 -12.16
N LYS A 400 6.62 -11.61 -11.45
CA LYS A 400 6.97 -11.31 -10.05
C LYS A 400 7.56 -9.91 -9.80
N GLU A 401 8.17 -9.29 -10.80
CA GLU A 401 8.71 -7.93 -10.68
C GLU A 401 7.59 -6.89 -10.55
N ALA A 402 6.59 -6.92 -11.44
CA ALA A 402 5.43 -6.03 -11.36
C ALA A 402 4.60 -6.24 -10.08
N MET A 403 4.50 -7.49 -9.60
CA MET A 403 3.89 -7.81 -8.30
C MET A 403 4.65 -7.15 -7.14
N ARG A 404 5.99 -7.21 -7.15
CA ARG A 404 6.84 -6.56 -6.13
C ARG A 404 6.72 -5.05 -6.17
N ASP A 405 6.73 -4.44 -7.35
CA ASP A 405 6.52 -3.00 -7.52
C ASP A 405 5.17 -2.56 -6.95
N TRP A 406 4.10 -3.34 -7.14
CA TRP A 406 2.79 -3.04 -6.58
C TRP A 406 2.76 -3.18 -5.05
N LEU A 407 3.35 -4.26 -4.52
CA LEU A 407 3.49 -4.45 -3.08
C LEU A 407 4.32 -3.32 -2.45
N GLU A 408 5.40 -2.86 -3.08
CA GLU A 408 6.22 -1.74 -2.60
C GLU A 408 5.44 -0.41 -2.60
N ARG A 409 4.55 -0.16 -3.57
CA ARG A 409 3.60 0.98 -3.50
C ARG A 409 2.69 0.87 -2.27
N ASN A 410 2.15 -0.31 -1.98
CA ASN A 410 1.32 -0.54 -0.81
C ASN A 410 2.12 -0.43 0.50
N ALA A 411 3.38 -0.91 0.53
CA ALA A 411 4.29 -0.72 1.66
C ALA A 411 4.55 0.76 1.91
N SER A 412 4.97 1.49 0.88
CA SER A 412 5.26 2.94 0.95
C SER A 412 4.08 3.72 1.53
N ARG A 413 2.84 3.46 1.08
CA ARG A 413 1.63 4.11 1.63
C ARG A 413 1.43 3.82 3.12
N TYR A 414 1.67 2.59 3.57
CA TYR A 414 1.56 2.23 4.99
C TYR A 414 2.69 2.81 5.83
N LEU A 415 3.93 2.79 5.33
CA LEU A 415 5.11 3.33 6.02
C LEU A 415 5.05 4.87 6.16
N ASP A 416 4.60 5.58 5.12
CA ASP A 416 4.35 7.03 5.18
C ASP A 416 3.28 7.36 6.23
N MET A 417 2.24 6.55 6.35
CA MET A 417 1.20 6.69 7.37
C MET A 417 1.74 6.36 8.78
N LEU A 418 2.58 5.33 8.93
CA LEU A 418 3.25 5.00 10.20
C LEU A 418 4.18 6.11 10.69
N PHE A 419 4.85 6.85 9.80
CA PHE A 419 5.64 8.02 10.18
C PHE A 419 4.80 9.11 10.88
N TRP A 420 3.53 9.28 10.46
CA TRP A 420 2.59 10.17 11.16
C TRP A 420 1.98 9.54 12.41
N ASP A 421 1.84 8.21 12.47
CA ASP A 421 1.44 7.50 13.69
C ASP A 421 2.51 7.59 14.78
N ASP A 422 3.81 7.50 14.47
CA ASP A 422 4.89 7.67 15.45
C ASP A 422 4.85 9.03 16.17
N LEU A 423 4.29 10.06 15.53
CA LEU A 423 4.12 11.41 16.08
C LEU A 423 2.83 11.60 16.90
N SER A 424 1.81 10.75 16.70
CA SER A 424 0.45 10.95 17.20
C SER A 424 -0.10 9.79 18.05
N GLY A 425 0.26 8.55 17.70
CA GLY A 425 -0.14 7.28 18.31
C GLY A 425 -1.56 6.82 17.96
N THR A 426 -2.29 7.58 17.14
CA THR A 426 -3.76 7.49 17.00
C THR A 426 -4.27 6.97 15.66
N ILE A 427 -3.46 7.00 14.62
CA ILE A 427 -3.86 6.74 13.22
C ILE A 427 -3.91 5.23 12.94
N ASP A 428 -2.85 4.51 13.33
CA ASP A 428 -2.71 3.09 13.02
C ASP A 428 -3.47 2.20 14.00
N LYS A 429 -4.07 1.13 13.48
CA LYS A 429 -5.05 0.26 14.13
C LYS A 429 -4.78 -1.20 13.78
N PRO A 430 -4.97 -2.15 14.71
CA PRO A 430 -5.06 -3.56 14.35
C PRO A 430 -6.20 -3.77 13.34
N ILE A 431 -5.92 -4.47 12.25
CA ILE A 431 -6.86 -4.63 11.12
C ILE A 431 -8.10 -5.46 11.50
N ALA A 432 -8.01 -6.28 12.56
CA ALA A 432 -9.14 -7.02 13.14
C ALA A 432 -9.85 -6.29 14.31
N SER A 433 -9.57 -5.00 14.54
CA SER A 433 -10.24 -4.16 15.54
C SER A 433 -11.40 -3.36 14.92
N PRO A 434 -12.53 -3.14 15.62
CA PRO A 434 -13.56 -2.21 15.16
C PRO A 434 -13.03 -0.81 14.87
N GLU A 435 -11.98 -0.38 15.60
CA GLU A 435 -11.35 0.93 15.42
C GLU A 435 -10.73 1.13 14.02
N VAL A 436 -10.49 0.06 13.25
CA VAL A 436 -9.98 0.19 11.86
C VAL A 436 -11.00 0.85 10.94
N LEU A 437 -12.30 0.71 11.24
CA LEU A 437 -13.36 1.40 10.52
C LEU A 437 -13.40 2.88 10.94
N GLU A 438 -12.83 3.24 12.10
CA GLU A 438 -12.86 4.60 12.67
C GLU A 438 -11.67 5.49 12.30
N THR A 439 -10.75 5.02 11.47
CA THR A 439 -9.56 5.78 11.06
C THR A 439 -9.65 6.24 9.61
N ASP A 440 -9.30 7.49 9.34
CA ASP A 440 -9.16 8.06 7.99
C ASP A 440 -8.12 7.27 7.14
N ALA A 441 -7.29 6.45 7.78
CA ALA A 441 -6.31 5.58 7.15
C ALA A 441 -6.84 4.16 6.81
N TYR A 442 -8.15 3.89 6.94
CA TYR A 442 -8.75 2.56 6.69
C TYR A 442 -8.22 1.89 5.43
N GLY A 443 -8.24 2.54 4.26
CA GLY A 443 -7.76 1.90 3.03
C GLY A 443 -6.27 1.54 3.04
N VAL A 444 -5.46 2.34 3.74
CA VAL A 444 -4.04 2.06 3.89
C VAL A 444 -3.82 0.85 4.81
N ILE A 445 -4.62 0.68 5.86
CA ILE A 445 -4.53 -0.47 6.76
C ILE A 445 -5.17 -1.71 6.13
N VAL A 446 -6.41 -1.61 5.66
CA VAL A 446 -7.22 -2.75 5.23
C VAL A 446 -6.79 -3.30 3.86
N TYR A 447 -6.41 -2.43 2.93
CA TYR A 447 -5.99 -2.86 1.58
C TYR A 447 -4.46 -2.98 1.57
N CYS A 448 -3.72 -1.91 1.88
CA CYS A 448 -2.27 -1.91 1.70
C CYS A 448 -1.54 -2.82 2.71
N LYS A 449 -1.75 -2.67 4.04
CA LYS A 449 -1.23 -3.65 5.01
C LYS A 449 -1.92 -5.02 4.83
N GLY A 450 -3.25 -5.05 4.63
CA GLY A 450 -4.02 -6.28 4.48
C GLY A 450 -3.55 -7.20 3.35
N SER A 451 -3.12 -6.65 2.21
CA SER A 451 -2.54 -7.43 1.10
C SER A 451 -1.14 -7.94 1.43
N TRP A 452 -0.34 -7.14 2.15
CA TRP A 452 0.96 -7.59 2.67
C TRP A 452 0.84 -8.74 3.67
N ILE A 453 -0.20 -8.77 4.51
CA ILE A 453 -0.47 -9.90 5.42
C ILE A 453 -0.68 -11.19 4.62
N LEU A 454 -1.47 -11.15 3.54
CA LEU A 454 -1.66 -12.33 2.68
C LEU A 454 -0.37 -12.69 1.92
N HIS A 455 0.44 -11.70 1.51
CA HIS A 455 1.74 -11.95 0.88
C HIS A 455 2.75 -12.63 1.83
N MET A 456 2.86 -12.15 3.07
CA MET A 456 3.71 -12.76 4.10
C MET A 456 3.19 -14.15 4.51
N LEU A 457 1.88 -14.35 4.55
CA LEU A 457 1.30 -15.68 4.77
C LEU A 457 1.66 -16.64 3.62
N ARG A 458 1.60 -16.18 2.35
CA ARG A 458 2.08 -16.96 1.20
C ARG A 458 3.54 -17.36 1.35
N TYR A 459 4.39 -16.43 1.79
CA TYR A 459 5.81 -16.71 2.04
C TYR A 459 6.03 -17.76 3.15
N VAL A 460 5.28 -17.70 4.26
CA VAL A 460 5.34 -18.71 5.33
C VAL A 460 4.92 -20.09 4.83
N LEU A 461 3.79 -20.19 4.12
CA LEU A 461 3.20 -21.47 3.72
C LEU A 461 3.84 -22.06 2.45
N GLY A 462 4.42 -21.22 1.60
CA GLY A 462 4.83 -21.51 0.24
C GLY A 462 3.68 -21.46 -0.77
N ASP A 463 3.97 -21.00 -2.00
CA ASP A 463 3.01 -20.71 -3.09
C ASP A 463 1.90 -21.77 -3.24
N SER A 464 2.25 -23.05 -3.37
CA SER A 464 1.26 -24.13 -3.59
C SER A 464 0.36 -24.38 -2.37
N THR A 465 0.90 -24.29 -1.16
CA THR A 465 0.15 -24.48 0.09
C THR A 465 -0.84 -23.33 0.31
N PHE A 466 -0.39 -22.11 0.04
CA PHE A 466 -1.19 -20.90 0.19
C PHE A 466 -2.37 -20.86 -0.81
N LEU A 467 -2.12 -21.10 -2.10
CA LEU A 467 -3.20 -21.15 -3.10
C LEU A 467 -4.18 -22.29 -2.81
N ASN A 468 -3.70 -23.45 -2.35
CA ASN A 468 -4.58 -24.53 -1.90
C ASN A 468 -5.39 -24.14 -0.66
N ALA A 469 -4.85 -23.34 0.26
CA ALA A 469 -5.59 -22.82 1.41
C ALA A 469 -6.70 -21.85 1.00
N LEU A 470 -6.45 -20.94 0.04
CA LEU A 470 -7.49 -20.07 -0.53
C LEU A 470 -8.60 -20.86 -1.23
N SER A 471 -8.25 -21.85 -2.06
CA SER A 471 -9.26 -22.71 -2.70
C SER A 471 -10.04 -23.54 -1.68
N THR A 472 -9.38 -24.11 -0.68
CA THR A 472 -10.03 -24.87 0.42
C THR A 472 -10.96 -23.97 1.24
N TYR A 473 -10.58 -22.71 1.48
CA TYR A 473 -11.41 -21.73 2.17
C TYR A 473 -12.67 -21.39 1.37
N ALA A 474 -12.53 -21.13 0.06
CA ALA A 474 -13.66 -20.92 -0.85
C ALA A 474 -14.61 -22.13 -0.94
N GLN A 475 -14.08 -23.36 -0.85
CA GLN A 475 -14.88 -24.59 -0.84
C GLN A 475 -15.60 -24.83 0.50
N ASN A 476 -14.90 -24.65 1.63
CA ASN A 476 -15.46 -24.92 2.96
C ASN A 476 -16.58 -23.95 3.34
N TYR A 477 -16.47 -22.68 2.91
CA TYR A 477 -17.43 -21.61 3.21
C TYR A 477 -18.21 -21.18 1.96
N TYR A 478 -18.37 -22.11 1.00
CA TYR A 478 -19.07 -21.90 -0.27
C TYR A 478 -20.50 -21.38 -0.08
N LEU A 479 -20.78 -20.17 -0.57
CA LEU A 479 -22.03 -19.42 -0.36
C LEU A 479 -22.39 -19.27 1.13
N GLY A 480 -21.39 -19.32 2.01
CA GLY A 480 -21.51 -19.21 3.47
C GLY A 480 -20.93 -17.90 3.99
N SER A 481 -20.71 -17.86 5.31
CA SER A 481 -20.00 -16.79 6.01
C SER A 481 -18.90 -17.38 6.91
N ALA A 482 -17.82 -16.64 7.11
CA ALA A 482 -16.65 -17.08 7.88
C ALA A 482 -16.11 -15.99 8.81
N THR A 483 -15.38 -16.39 9.86
CA THR A 483 -14.60 -15.50 10.73
C THR A 483 -13.11 -15.54 10.38
N VAL A 484 -12.30 -14.64 10.95
CA VAL A 484 -10.83 -14.73 10.82
C VAL A 484 -10.27 -16.08 11.35
N PRO A 485 -10.66 -16.58 12.55
CA PRO A 485 -10.27 -17.91 13.01
C PRO A 485 -10.63 -19.07 12.08
N ASP A 486 -11.73 -18.94 11.31
CA ASP A 486 -12.09 -19.96 10.29
C ASP A 486 -11.04 -20.01 9.17
N PHE A 487 -10.61 -18.85 8.68
CA PHE A 487 -9.54 -18.77 7.68
C PHE A 487 -8.19 -19.26 8.22
N GLN A 488 -7.81 -18.85 9.44
CA GLN A 488 -6.61 -19.37 10.12
C GLN A 488 -6.65 -20.90 10.20
N ASN A 489 -7.73 -21.49 10.71
CA ASN A 489 -7.88 -22.94 10.84
C ASN A 489 -7.80 -23.67 9.49
N VAL A 490 -8.27 -23.07 8.38
CA VAL A 490 -8.05 -23.62 7.03
C VAL A 490 -6.57 -23.59 6.65
N CYS A 491 -5.87 -22.48 6.87
CA CYS A 491 -4.42 -22.38 6.61
C CYS A 491 -3.61 -23.38 7.43
N GLU A 492 -3.92 -23.54 8.71
CA GLU A 492 -3.27 -24.50 9.62
C GLU A 492 -3.57 -25.95 9.19
N THR A 493 -4.83 -26.28 8.87
CA THR A 493 -5.23 -27.61 8.39
C THR A 493 -4.54 -27.99 7.08
N VAL A 494 -4.43 -27.06 6.13
CA VAL A 494 -3.81 -27.30 4.81
C VAL A 494 -2.28 -27.37 4.89
N SER A 495 -1.65 -26.59 5.78
CA SER A 495 -0.19 -26.52 5.90
C SER A 495 0.41 -27.48 6.93
N GLY A 496 -0.38 -27.95 7.89
CA GLY A 496 0.09 -28.70 9.06
C GLY A 496 0.94 -27.87 10.03
N ARG A 497 0.82 -26.53 9.99
CA ARG A 497 1.58 -25.59 10.84
C ARG A 497 0.65 -24.88 11.83
N ASP A 498 1.21 -24.48 12.96
CA ASP A 498 0.62 -23.53 13.91
C ASP A 498 0.88 -22.10 13.41
N LEU A 499 -0.18 -21.28 13.36
CA LEU A 499 -0.15 -19.90 12.85
C LEU A 499 -0.67 -18.88 13.89
N ASP A 500 -0.90 -19.28 15.15
CA ASP A 500 -1.40 -18.37 16.21
C ASP A 500 -0.54 -17.10 16.33
N TRP A 501 0.78 -17.25 16.27
CA TRP A 501 1.75 -16.14 16.27
C TRP A 501 1.51 -15.16 15.11
N PHE A 502 1.35 -15.68 13.89
CA PHE A 502 1.24 -14.90 12.67
C PHE A 502 -0.01 -14.01 12.70
N PHE A 503 -1.16 -14.58 13.06
CA PHE A 503 -2.40 -13.82 13.16
C PHE A 503 -2.40 -12.87 14.37
N ALA A 504 -1.84 -13.28 15.52
CA ALA A 504 -1.73 -12.43 16.70
C ALA A 504 -0.94 -11.13 16.43
N GLU A 505 0.15 -11.22 15.68
CA GLU A 505 1.07 -10.10 15.42
C GLU A 505 0.61 -9.27 14.23
N TRP A 506 0.41 -9.89 13.07
CA TRP A 506 0.18 -9.15 11.83
C TRP A 506 -1.26 -8.63 11.71
N LEU A 507 -2.23 -9.36 12.27
CA LEU A 507 -3.65 -9.03 12.18
C LEU A 507 -4.21 -8.39 13.46
N TYR A 508 -3.88 -8.94 14.64
CA TYR A 508 -4.38 -8.45 15.93
C TYR A 508 -3.50 -7.38 16.60
N ASP A 509 -2.33 -7.07 16.04
CA ASP A 509 -1.50 -5.91 16.41
C ASP A 509 -1.20 -5.02 15.18
N LYS A 510 -0.57 -3.87 15.41
CA LYS A 510 -0.38 -2.77 14.47
C LYS A 510 1.11 -2.46 14.22
N GLY A 511 1.43 -1.65 13.22
CA GLY A 511 2.80 -1.32 12.83
C GLY A 511 3.51 -2.37 11.98
N ALA A 512 4.82 -2.15 11.83
CA ALA A 512 5.81 -3.01 11.17
C ALA A 512 7.19 -2.68 11.76
N SER A 513 8.14 -3.62 11.71
CA SER A 513 9.43 -3.52 12.41
C SER A 513 10.54 -2.88 11.58
N TRP A 514 11.48 -2.22 12.24
CA TRP A 514 12.84 -2.00 11.73
C TRP A 514 13.71 -3.21 12.06
N TYR A 515 14.61 -3.57 11.14
CA TYR A 515 15.61 -4.62 11.36
C TYR A 515 17.02 -4.03 11.40
N TRP A 516 17.86 -4.51 12.32
CA TRP A 516 19.31 -4.26 12.29
C TRP A 516 20.06 -5.57 12.10
N LEU A 517 21.01 -5.57 11.18
CA LEU A 517 21.88 -6.70 10.88
C LEU A 517 23.31 -6.41 11.36
N GLU A 518 23.86 -7.35 12.13
CA GLU A 518 25.29 -7.47 12.38
C GLU A 518 25.83 -8.76 11.79
N ASP A 519 26.92 -8.67 11.03
CA ASP A 519 27.65 -9.79 10.46
C ASP A 519 29.12 -9.81 10.94
N TYR A 520 29.51 -10.95 11.51
CA TYR A 520 30.87 -11.20 11.97
C TYR A 520 31.42 -12.50 11.35
N TYR A 521 32.72 -12.53 11.14
CA TYR A 521 33.43 -13.57 10.38
C TYR A 521 34.60 -14.11 11.21
N ARG A 522 34.86 -15.41 11.10
CA ARG A 522 36.04 -16.06 11.64
C ARG A 522 36.55 -17.11 10.66
N LEU A 523 37.84 -17.04 10.31
CA LEU A 523 38.53 -18.10 9.60
C LEU A 523 38.89 -19.21 10.58
N GLU A 524 38.44 -20.43 10.31
CA GLU A 524 38.69 -21.61 11.13
C GLU A 524 40.02 -22.29 10.79
N ALA A 525 40.48 -23.17 11.68
CA ALA A 525 41.77 -23.85 11.52
C ALA A 525 41.81 -24.87 10.36
N ASP A 526 40.66 -25.27 9.83
CA ASP A 526 40.51 -26.11 8.64
C ASP A 526 40.38 -25.31 7.32
N SER A 527 40.51 -23.98 7.40
CA SER A 527 40.32 -23.00 6.32
C SER A 527 38.87 -22.71 5.90
N THR A 528 37.87 -23.23 6.62
CA THR A 528 36.47 -22.80 6.44
C THR A 528 36.21 -21.46 7.13
N TRP A 529 35.10 -20.80 6.77
CA TRP A 529 34.65 -19.55 7.38
C TRP A 529 33.38 -19.77 8.19
N SER A 530 33.45 -19.44 9.49
CA SER A 530 32.27 -19.25 10.33
C SER A 530 31.74 -17.83 10.16
N VAL A 531 30.46 -17.70 9.87
CA VAL A 531 29.77 -16.41 9.68
C VAL A 531 28.63 -16.33 10.69
N LYS A 532 28.80 -15.45 11.69
CA LYS A 532 27.82 -15.17 12.73
C LYS A 532 26.98 -13.97 12.31
N VAL A 533 25.68 -14.17 12.26
CA VAL A 533 24.68 -13.12 12.00
C VAL A 533 23.89 -12.86 13.28
N LYS A 534 23.74 -11.59 13.66
CA LYS A 534 22.78 -11.15 14.68
C LYS A 534 21.74 -10.25 14.06
N LEU A 535 20.47 -10.60 14.24
CA LEU A 535 19.33 -9.79 13.82
C LEU A 535 18.70 -9.17 15.06
N TYR A 536 18.44 -7.87 15.00
CA TYR A 536 17.65 -7.15 16.00
C TYR A 536 16.40 -6.58 15.33
N GLU A 537 15.32 -6.51 16.08
CA GLU A 537 14.10 -5.78 15.73
C GLU A 537 13.66 -4.89 16.89
N ASP A 538 13.02 -3.75 16.58
CA ASP A 538 12.48 -2.80 17.56
C ASP A 538 11.09 -3.19 18.06
N LYS A 539 10.29 -3.79 17.18
CA LYS A 539 9.02 -4.43 17.48
C LYS A 539 9.13 -5.94 17.20
N PRO A 540 8.91 -6.82 18.20
CA PRO A 540 8.98 -8.25 17.99
C PRO A 540 7.78 -8.73 17.19
N PHE A 541 8.00 -9.03 15.90
CA PHE A 541 7.05 -9.69 15.01
C PHE A 541 7.74 -10.93 14.45
N ALA A 542 7.33 -12.09 14.95
CA ALA A 542 7.91 -13.35 14.57
C ALA A 542 7.76 -13.58 13.07
N MET A 543 8.84 -13.99 12.42
CA MET A 543 8.85 -14.21 10.98
C MET A 543 10.04 -15.08 10.57
N PRO A 544 9.89 -16.02 9.62
CA PRO A 544 11.03 -16.45 8.81
C PRO A 544 11.57 -15.26 8.01
N ILE A 545 12.88 -15.18 7.80
CA ILE A 545 13.51 -14.11 7.02
C ILE A 545 14.70 -14.66 6.24
N ASP A 546 14.77 -14.31 4.97
CA ASP A 546 15.81 -14.81 4.07
C ASP A 546 17.09 -13.97 4.21
N ILE A 547 18.21 -14.64 4.48
CA ILE A 547 19.56 -14.05 4.44
C ILE A 547 20.25 -14.55 3.17
N THR A 548 20.58 -13.63 2.26
CA THR A 548 21.40 -13.94 1.08
C THR A 548 22.85 -13.58 1.33
N PHE A 549 23.73 -14.56 1.19
CA PHE A 549 25.18 -14.44 1.20
C PHE A 549 25.69 -14.38 -0.24
N TYR A 550 26.44 -13.33 -0.57
CA TYR A 550 27.05 -13.14 -1.88
C TYR A 550 28.50 -13.61 -1.87
N PHE A 551 28.90 -14.34 -2.90
CA PHE A 551 30.29 -14.76 -3.14
C PHE A 551 30.66 -14.40 -4.59
N ALA A 552 31.97 -14.31 -4.86
CA ALA A 552 32.49 -13.97 -6.18
C ALA A 552 32.03 -14.86 -7.36
N ASP A 553 31.54 -16.08 -7.10
CA ASP A 553 31.10 -17.05 -8.12
C ASP A 553 29.64 -17.53 -7.98
N HIS A 554 28.97 -17.29 -6.85
CA HIS A 554 27.59 -17.70 -6.60
C HIS A 554 26.94 -16.93 -5.43
N ASP A 555 25.61 -17.00 -5.33
CA ASP A 555 24.85 -16.56 -4.15
C ASP A 555 24.27 -17.78 -3.42
N THR A 556 24.16 -17.71 -2.09
CA THR A 556 23.40 -18.68 -1.29
C THR A 556 22.38 -17.95 -0.42
N THR A 557 21.10 -18.32 -0.49
CA THR A 557 20.05 -17.79 0.39
C THR A 557 19.66 -18.83 1.44
N LEU A 558 19.67 -18.46 2.71
CA LEU A 558 19.27 -19.29 3.85
C LEU A 558 18.20 -18.57 4.68
N GLN A 559 17.13 -19.27 5.00
CA GLN A 559 16.05 -18.75 5.84
C GLN A 559 16.37 -18.98 7.31
N VAL A 560 16.19 -17.95 8.14
CA VAL A 560 16.25 -18.04 9.61
C VAL A 560 14.95 -17.56 10.23
N TRP A 561 14.72 -17.90 11.50
CA TRP A 561 13.63 -17.32 12.27
C TRP A 561 14.11 -16.08 13.04
N MET A 562 13.31 -15.03 12.92
CA MET A 562 13.25 -13.91 13.85
C MET A 562 12.18 -14.27 14.88
N ASP A 563 12.57 -14.80 16.05
CA ASP A 563 11.65 -15.21 17.13
C ASP A 563 12.03 -14.63 18.51
N SER A 564 13.13 -13.87 18.53
CA SER A 564 13.79 -13.34 19.72
C SER A 564 14.73 -12.21 19.31
N SER A 565 14.74 -11.07 20.02
CA SER A 565 15.59 -9.92 19.68
C SER A 565 16.70 -9.75 20.74
N PRO A 566 17.99 -9.98 20.42
CA PRO A 566 18.52 -10.42 19.13
C PRO A 566 18.38 -11.93 18.86
N ALA A 567 18.22 -12.28 17.57
CA ALA A 567 18.34 -13.64 17.06
C ALA A 567 19.76 -13.84 16.53
N GLU A 568 20.51 -14.77 17.13
CA GLU A 568 21.91 -15.08 16.75
C GLU A 568 21.98 -16.42 16.01
N HIS A 569 22.49 -16.38 14.77
CA HIS A 569 22.66 -17.53 13.89
C HIS A 569 24.13 -17.65 13.46
N THR A 570 24.64 -18.87 13.25
CA THR A 570 26.02 -19.08 12.76
C THR A 570 26.02 -20.10 11.64
N PHE A 571 26.69 -19.75 10.54
CA PHE A 571 26.79 -20.51 9.30
C PHE A 571 28.25 -20.86 9.01
N HIS A 572 28.47 -21.88 8.18
CA HIS A 572 29.80 -22.31 7.76
C HIS A 572 29.88 -22.40 6.23
N PHE A 573 30.94 -21.84 5.66
CA PHE A 573 31.18 -21.79 4.21
C PHE A 573 32.66 -22.11 3.89
N ASP A 574 32.94 -22.65 2.71
CA ASP A 574 34.32 -22.92 2.26
C ASP A 574 35.10 -21.64 1.91
N THR A 575 34.40 -20.55 1.59
CA THR A 575 34.96 -19.23 1.32
C THR A 575 34.25 -18.17 2.15
N LYS A 576 34.85 -16.99 2.29
CA LYS A 576 34.22 -15.87 2.97
C LYS A 576 33.16 -15.25 2.04
N PRO A 577 31.94 -14.94 2.52
CA PRO A 577 31.02 -14.07 1.79
C PRO A 577 31.63 -12.68 1.60
N ASP A 578 31.40 -12.08 0.43
CA ASP A 578 31.76 -10.71 0.10
C ASP A 578 30.79 -9.71 0.74
N SER A 579 29.50 -10.06 0.79
CA SER A 579 28.46 -9.29 1.48
C SER A 579 27.25 -10.15 1.84
N ILE A 580 26.34 -9.57 2.64
CA ILE A 580 25.08 -10.19 3.04
C ILE A 580 23.94 -9.20 2.75
N LYS A 581 22.77 -9.69 2.32
CA LYS A 581 21.52 -8.92 2.25
C LYS A 581 20.38 -9.68 2.91
N LEU A 582 19.67 -9.00 3.80
CA LEU A 582 18.46 -9.50 4.45
C LEU A 582 17.23 -9.19 3.56
N ASP A 583 16.30 -10.13 3.46
CA ASP A 583 15.11 -10.10 2.60
C ASP A 583 15.39 -9.52 1.20
N ARG A 584 16.32 -10.14 0.47
CA ARG A 584 16.74 -9.71 -0.88
C ARG A 584 15.55 -9.48 -1.82
N ASP A 585 14.57 -10.36 -1.71
CA ASP A 585 13.46 -10.58 -2.64
C ASP A 585 12.14 -9.90 -2.22
N GLY A 586 12.11 -9.24 -1.06
CA GLY A 586 11.03 -8.34 -0.64
C GLY A 586 9.78 -9.04 -0.11
N TRP A 587 9.93 -10.16 0.60
CA TRP A 587 8.81 -10.95 1.10
C TRP A 587 8.12 -10.37 2.35
N ILE A 588 8.81 -9.51 3.12
CA ILE A 588 8.29 -9.02 4.42
C ILE A 588 8.04 -7.51 4.45
N LEU A 589 6.88 -7.13 5.02
CA LEU A 589 6.54 -5.75 5.31
C LEU A 589 7.35 -5.25 6.51
N LYS A 590 8.20 -4.24 6.26
CA LYS A 590 9.20 -3.74 7.21
C LYS A 590 9.41 -2.25 7.01
N ARG A 591 9.76 -1.52 8.07
CA ARG A 591 10.14 -0.10 7.99
C ARG A 591 11.47 0.11 7.28
N GLY A 592 12.36 -0.88 7.38
CA GLY A 592 13.62 -0.94 6.66
C GLY A 592 14.63 -1.85 7.34
N ILE A 593 15.84 -1.94 6.77
CA ILE A 593 16.94 -2.76 7.26
C ILE A 593 18.18 -1.87 7.39
N ILE A 594 18.81 -1.88 8.55
CA ILE A 594 20.04 -1.13 8.84
C ILE A 594 21.17 -2.15 9.01
N HIS A 595 22.15 -2.09 8.12
CA HIS A 595 23.38 -2.86 8.26
C HIS A 595 24.33 -2.10 9.18
N ASN A 596 24.63 -2.66 10.35
CA ASN A 596 25.57 -2.05 11.29
C ASN A 596 27.02 -2.15 10.78
N PHE A 597 27.36 -3.21 10.04
CA PHE A 597 28.71 -3.45 9.54
C PHE A 597 28.76 -3.56 8.01
N PRO A 598 29.90 -3.23 7.37
CA PRO A 598 31.13 -2.68 7.96
C PRO A 598 31.01 -1.27 8.54
N ILE A 599 31.95 -0.88 9.41
CA ILE A 599 31.96 0.45 10.04
C ILE A 599 32.35 1.50 8.98
N ASN A 600 31.41 2.32 8.53
CA ASN A 600 31.67 3.31 7.46
C ASN A 600 32.01 4.73 7.97
N SER A 601 32.45 4.84 9.22
CA SER A 601 32.71 6.12 9.91
C SER A 601 34.15 6.34 10.37
N LEU A 602 35.11 5.51 9.93
CA LEU A 602 36.52 5.67 10.28
C LEU A 602 37.09 6.94 9.64
N ILE A 603 37.73 7.79 10.45
CA ILE A 603 38.46 8.99 10.04
C ILE A 603 39.82 9.10 10.75
N VAL A 604 40.75 9.81 10.13
CA VAL A 604 42.04 10.22 10.72
C VAL A 604 41.92 11.70 11.10
N ASN A 605 41.91 12.01 12.40
CA ASN A 605 41.68 13.38 12.88
C ASN A 605 42.92 14.26 12.82
N THR A 606 44.05 13.70 13.23
CA THR A 606 45.34 14.38 13.29
C THR A 606 46.45 13.40 12.94
N PHE A 607 47.51 13.92 12.34
CA PHE A 607 48.75 13.19 12.09
C PHE A 607 49.96 14.08 12.42
N SER A 608 51.02 13.45 12.90
CA SER A 608 52.38 13.97 12.86
C SER A 608 53.24 13.00 12.06
N ASP A 609 54.50 13.33 11.79
CA ASP A 609 55.43 12.41 11.10
C ASP A 609 55.60 11.05 11.84
N SER A 610 55.21 10.96 13.11
CA SER A 610 55.37 9.76 13.95
C SER A 610 54.07 9.20 14.54
N GLU A 611 52.92 9.86 14.35
CA GLU A 611 51.66 9.39 14.94
C GLU A 611 50.40 9.71 14.10
N ALA A 612 49.34 8.93 14.31
CA ALA A 612 48.00 9.22 13.80
C ALA A 612 46.94 8.98 14.88
N VAL A 613 45.95 9.88 14.98
CA VAL A 613 44.78 9.71 15.85
C VAL A 613 43.57 9.35 15.00
N LEU A 614 43.16 8.09 15.09
CA LEU A 614 41.97 7.53 14.47
C LEU A 614 40.75 7.79 15.35
N SER A 615 39.58 8.00 14.73
CA SER A 615 38.29 7.85 15.41
C SER A 615 37.22 7.31 14.48
N TRP A 616 36.19 6.74 15.06
CA TRP A 616 34.99 6.26 14.38
C TRP A 616 33.76 6.53 15.25
N ARG A 617 32.57 6.24 14.72
CA ARG A 617 31.33 6.21 15.49
C ARG A 617 30.99 4.76 15.84
N GLN A 618 30.55 4.54 17.08
CA GLN A 618 29.86 3.31 17.44
C GLN A 618 28.46 3.32 16.80
N ASN A 619 28.00 2.17 16.30
CA ASN A 619 26.66 2.02 15.74
C ASN A 619 25.58 2.08 16.84
N ALA A 620 24.37 2.48 16.47
CA ALA A 620 23.31 2.80 17.42
C ALA A 620 22.66 1.58 18.10
N VAL A 621 22.78 0.40 17.51
CA VAL A 621 22.16 -0.85 17.96
C VAL A 621 23.23 -1.94 18.02
N GLY A 622 23.08 -2.88 18.96
CA GLY A 622 24.00 -3.99 19.15
C GLY A 622 25.06 -3.75 20.24
N GLU A 623 25.68 -4.84 20.69
CA GLU A 623 26.69 -4.80 21.75
C GLU A 623 28.05 -5.26 21.22
N VAL A 624 28.93 -4.30 20.92
CA VAL A 624 30.28 -4.54 20.40
C VAL A 624 31.26 -4.82 21.55
N GLY A 625 32.11 -5.84 21.41
CA GLY A 625 33.14 -6.26 22.37
C GLY A 625 34.43 -5.43 22.36
N GLY A 626 34.42 -4.32 21.62
CA GLY A 626 35.58 -3.49 21.28
C GLY A 626 35.96 -3.60 19.80
N TYR A 627 37.03 -2.92 19.42
CA TYR A 627 37.47 -2.79 18.03
C TYR A 627 38.91 -3.29 17.84
N ASN A 628 39.20 -3.89 16.69
CA ASN A 628 40.57 -4.19 16.28
C ASN A 628 41.02 -3.22 15.19
N ILE A 629 42.24 -2.71 15.34
CA ILE A 629 42.82 -1.70 14.47
C ILE A 629 43.88 -2.38 13.60
N TYR A 630 43.76 -2.19 12.30
CA TYR A 630 44.54 -2.82 11.27
C TYR A 630 45.23 -1.77 10.42
N ARG A 631 46.46 -2.03 9.97
CA ARG A 631 47.24 -1.11 9.14
C ARG A 631 48.00 -1.81 8.01
N SER A 632 47.97 -1.26 6.82
CA SER A 632 48.83 -1.61 5.69
C SER A 632 49.70 -0.43 5.25
N ILE A 633 50.68 -0.70 4.39
CA ILE A 633 51.53 0.29 3.70
C ILE A 633 51.18 0.40 2.20
N THR A 634 50.14 -0.31 1.78
CA THR A 634 49.62 -0.35 0.41
C THR A 634 48.09 -0.31 0.48
N PRO A 635 47.42 0.48 -0.36
CA PRO A 635 45.95 0.58 -0.35
C PRO A 635 45.33 -0.79 -0.68
N GLY A 636 44.31 -1.19 0.08
CA GLY A 636 43.68 -2.50 -0.03
C GLY A 636 44.61 -3.70 0.23
N GLY A 637 45.80 -3.44 0.81
CA GLY A 637 46.85 -4.44 0.97
C GLY A 637 46.64 -5.39 2.14
N ALA A 638 47.61 -6.27 2.37
CA ALA A 638 47.63 -7.09 3.57
C ALA A 638 47.77 -6.18 4.81
N TYR A 639 46.79 -6.20 5.70
CA TYR A 639 46.81 -5.42 6.93
C TYR A 639 47.41 -6.19 8.11
N VAL A 640 48.11 -5.47 8.99
CA VAL A 640 48.66 -5.98 10.25
C VAL A 640 47.85 -5.39 11.41
N ARG A 641 47.38 -6.24 12.32
CA ARG A 641 46.68 -5.82 13.55
C ARG A 641 47.65 -5.13 14.51
N LEU A 642 47.27 -3.96 15.02
CA LEU A 642 48.10 -3.12 15.90
C LEU A 642 47.83 -3.35 17.39
N ASN A 643 46.61 -3.73 17.76
CA ASN A 643 46.19 -3.95 19.15
C ASN A 643 46.14 -5.44 19.52
N THR A 644 46.55 -5.79 20.74
CA THR A 644 46.51 -7.18 21.24
C THR A 644 45.17 -7.56 21.89
N THR A 645 44.48 -6.58 22.47
CA THR A 645 43.12 -6.69 23.02
C THR A 645 42.20 -5.69 22.32
N PRO A 646 40.92 -6.02 22.06
CA PRO A 646 39.96 -5.07 21.50
C PRO A 646 39.94 -3.75 22.27
N VAL A 647 39.92 -2.63 21.54
CA VAL A 647 39.88 -1.28 22.11
C VAL A 647 38.40 -0.93 22.38
N MET A 648 38.08 -0.51 23.60
CA MET A 648 36.69 -0.18 23.96
C MET A 648 36.28 1.24 23.56
N ASP A 649 37.24 2.16 23.49
CA ASP A 649 37.02 3.53 23.04
C ASP A 649 36.82 3.59 21.52
N THR A 650 36.10 4.60 21.03
CA THR A 650 35.92 4.85 19.58
C THR A 650 37.04 5.72 18.98
N THR A 651 38.23 5.68 19.61
CA THR A 651 39.44 6.40 19.21
C THR A 651 40.68 5.53 19.43
N TYR A 652 41.70 5.71 18.60
CA TYR A 652 42.98 5.01 18.75
C TYR A 652 44.14 5.87 18.28
N GLN A 653 45.25 5.85 19.02
CA GLN A 653 46.48 6.56 18.67
C GLN A 653 47.55 5.55 18.21
N ASP A 654 47.84 5.54 16.92
CA ASP A 654 48.97 4.78 16.37
C ASP A 654 50.23 5.62 16.51
N THR A 655 51.13 5.23 17.42
CA THR A 655 52.42 5.89 17.68
C THR A 655 53.60 5.16 17.04
N THR A 656 53.33 4.24 16.11
CA THR A 656 54.34 3.33 15.53
C THR A 656 54.69 3.68 14.08
N LEU A 657 54.45 4.92 13.67
CA LEU A 657 54.68 5.40 12.31
C LEU A 657 56.15 5.77 12.08
N VAL A 658 56.61 5.59 10.85
CA VAL A 658 57.91 6.07 10.39
C VAL A 658 57.70 7.39 9.61
N PRO A 659 58.46 8.46 9.92
CA PRO A 659 58.43 9.71 9.19
C PRO A 659 58.51 9.55 7.67
N GLY A 660 57.57 10.20 6.97
CA GLY A 660 57.42 10.12 5.51
C GLY A 660 56.77 8.85 4.98
N GLY A 661 56.28 7.95 5.85
CA GLY A 661 55.53 6.75 5.43
C GLY A 661 54.05 7.03 5.16
N THR A 662 53.54 6.48 4.05
CA THR A 662 52.10 6.37 3.80
C THR A 662 51.57 5.06 4.39
N TYR A 663 50.48 5.17 5.13
CA TYR A 663 49.81 4.10 5.85
C TYR A 663 48.32 4.15 5.59
N TYR A 664 47.70 2.98 5.63
CA TYR A 664 46.28 2.77 5.37
C TYR A 664 45.69 1.99 6.54
N TRP A 665 44.67 2.52 7.20
CA TRP A 665 44.01 1.90 8.33
C TRP A 665 42.59 1.45 7.97
N VAL A 666 42.24 0.29 8.52
CA VAL A 666 40.86 -0.19 8.66
C VAL A 666 40.65 -0.65 10.10
N ILE A 667 39.39 -0.75 10.50
CA ILE A 667 38.99 -1.30 11.80
C ILE A 667 37.93 -2.39 11.60
N THR A 668 37.84 -3.31 12.56
CA THR A 668 36.72 -4.26 12.69
C THR A 668 36.04 -4.05 14.05
N ALA A 669 34.72 -4.26 14.10
CA ALA A 669 34.03 -4.53 15.35
C ALA A 669 34.25 -5.99 15.75
N VAL A 670 34.35 -6.24 17.06
CA VAL A 670 34.52 -7.57 17.63
C VAL A 670 33.23 -7.98 18.33
N ASP A 671 32.78 -9.24 18.18
CA ASP A 671 31.61 -9.73 18.92
C ASP A 671 31.88 -9.69 20.45
N LYS A 672 30.91 -9.19 21.23
CA LYS A 672 31.03 -9.07 22.68
C LYS A 672 31.04 -10.41 23.40
N VAL A 673 30.42 -11.45 22.83
CA VAL A 673 30.32 -12.78 23.46
C VAL A 673 31.53 -13.64 23.10
N ASP A 674 31.85 -13.77 21.80
CA ASP A 674 33.01 -14.51 21.31
C ASP A 674 33.94 -13.57 20.52
N THR A 675 34.94 -13.01 21.21
CA THR A 675 35.87 -12.01 20.65
C THR A 675 36.82 -12.52 19.57
N THR A 676 36.64 -13.77 19.10
CA THR A 676 37.31 -14.32 17.92
C THR A 676 36.55 -14.05 16.62
N PHE A 677 35.31 -13.57 16.70
CA PHE A 677 34.52 -13.11 15.55
C PHE A 677 34.73 -11.61 15.32
N GLU A 678 35.06 -11.23 14.08
CA GLU A 678 35.31 -9.83 13.67
C GLU A 678 34.42 -9.44 12.48
N SER A 679 33.91 -8.20 12.46
CA SER A 679 33.14 -7.69 11.34
C SER A 679 33.95 -7.62 10.05
N ASN A 680 33.29 -7.32 8.93
CA ASN A 680 33.99 -6.78 7.75
C ASN A 680 34.80 -5.52 8.10
N TYR A 681 35.88 -5.29 7.36
CA TYR A 681 36.73 -4.11 7.50
C TYR A 681 35.91 -2.83 7.23
N SER A 682 36.17 -1.80 8.02
CA SER A 682 35.68 -0.44 7.78
C SER A 682 36.05 0.08 6.38
N ASN A 683 35.50 1.24 6.04
CA ASN A 683 36.12 2.10 5.04
C ASN A 683 37.63 2.27 5.33
N GLU A 684 38.48 2.17 4.31
CA GLU A 684 39.92 2.45 4.45
C GLU A 684 40.13 3.96 4.62
N LYS A 685 41.10 4.37 5.44
CA LYS A 685 41.61 5.75 5.49
C LYS A 685 43.12 5.75 5.51
N SER A 686 43.73 6.77 4.93
CA SER A 686 45.18 6.92 4.89
C SER A 686 45.68 8.24 5.48
N ASN A 687 46.96 8.30 5.81
CA ASN A 687 47.69 9.56 6.06
C ASN A 687 48.39 10.07 4.79
N ALA A 688 47.96 9.62 3.60
CA ALA A 688 48.47 10.18 2.36
C ALA A 688 48.22 11.70 2.38
N PRO A 689 49.26 12.53 2.19
CA PRO A 689 49.10 13.98 2.30
C PRO A 689 48.18 14.47 1.18
N TRP A 690 47.18 15.28 1.55
CA TRP A 690 46.34 16.02 0.61
C TRP A 690 47.19 17.17 0.05
N ILE A 691 47.89 16.90 -1.06
CA ILE A 691 49.03 17.70 -1.54
C ILE A 691 48.63 19.05 -2.19
N VAL A 692 47.35 19.33 -2.41
CA VAL A 692 46.90 20.61 -2.99
C VAL A 692 45.86 21.28 -2.11
N TYR A 693 46.18 22.50 -1.69
CA TYR A 693 45.26 23.45 -1.06
C TYR A 693 44.90 24.54 -2.08
N ASP A 694 43.76 25.21 -1.89
CA ASP A 694 43.43 26.45 -2.58
C ASP A 694 44.61 27.44 -2.46
N ASP A 695 45.06 28.00 -3.59
CA ASP A 695 46.20 28.93 -3.63
C ASP A 695 45.85 30.35 -3.14
N GLY A 696 44.57 30.55 -2.77
CA GLY A 696 44.03 31.79 -2.22
C GLY A 696 43.82 32.88 -3.27
N ARG A 697 43.90 32.57 -4.57
CA ARG A 697 43.74 33.55 -5.66
C ARG A 697 42.34 33.52 -6.25
N SER A 698 41.43 34.15 -5.51
CA SER A 698 40.09 34.56 -5.97
C SER A 698 39.27 33.47 -6.66
N ASP A 699 38.37 32.85 -5.91
CA ASP A 699 37.26 32.04 -6.41
C ASP A 699 36.58 32.71 -7.60
N SER A 700 36.93 32.26 -8.81
CA SER A 700 36.27 32.71 -10.01
C SER A 700 35.04 31.83 -10.21
N PHE A 701 33.89 32.35 -9.77
CA PHE A 701 32.55 31.81 -10.03
C PHE A 701 32.22 31.89 -11.53
N ASN A 702 33.04 31.23 -12.35
CA ASN A 702 32.90 31.13 -13.78
C ASN A 702 31.68 30.26 -14.04
N ARG A 703 30.73 30.77 -14.83
CA ARG A 703 29.63 29.96 -15.35
C ARG A 703 30.17 29.02 -16.42
N VAL A 704 30.72 27.88 -15.99
CA VAL A 704 31.23 26.83 -16.86
C VAL A 704 30.06 26.12 -17.53
N SER A 705 29.59 26.69 -18.66
CA SER A 705 28.42 26.24 -19.42
C SER A 705 27.05 26.39 -18.70
N SER A 706 26.00 25.78 -19.26
CA SER A 706 24.60 26.02 -18.89
C SER A 706 24.17 25.25 -17.64
N GLY A 707 24.51 25.76 -16.46
CA GLY A 707 24.06 25.25 -15.17
C GLY A 707 24.43 26.19 -14.01
N MET A 708 23.88 25.94 -12.81
CA MET A 708 24.41 26.50 -11.57
C MET A 708 25.53 25.58 -11.08
N MET A 709 26.78 25.97 -11.33
CA MET A 709 27.98 25.18 -11.03
C MET A 709 29.06 26.08 -10.42
N GLY A 710 29.84 25.53 -9.50
CA GLY A 710 31.05 26.12 -8.94
C GLY A 710 32.27 25.28 -9.27
N ALA A 711 33.46 25.88 -9.34
CA ALA A 711 34.72 25.17 -9.55
C ALA A 711 35.89 25.95 -8.93
N VAL A 712 36.89 25.22 -8.43
CA VAL A 712 38.15 25.75 -7.87
C VAL A 712 39.28 25.39 -8.83
N ARG A 713 40.22 26.31 -9.05
CA ARG A 713 41.45 26.11 -9.81
C ARG A 713 42.53 25.53 -8.89
N PHE A 714 43.28 24.57 -9.38
CA PHE A 714 44.37 23.93 -8.66
C PHE A 714 45.66 24.03 -9.49
N THR A 715 46.73 24.48 -8.85
CA THR A 715 48.02 24.81 -9.47
C THR A 715 49.11 23.92 -8.84
N PRO A 716 49.40 22.71 -9.36
CA PRO A 716 50.46 21.87 -8.81
C PRO A 716 51.86 22.49 -8.87
N ASP A 717 52.58 22.44 -7.75
CA ASP A 717 54.00 22.86 -7.65
C ASP A 717 54.98 21.90 -8.38
N THR A 718 54.54 20.67 -8.66
CA THR A 718 55.34 19.62 -9.32
C THR A 718 54.46 18.77 -10.23
N TYR A 719 55.06 18.09 -11.21
CA TYR A 719 54.36 17.22 -12.16
C TYR A 719 55.18 15.96 -12.46
N PRO A 720 54.54 14.82 -12.80
CA PRO A 720 53.09 14.62 -12.83
C PRO A 720 52.49 14.50 -11.43
N VAL A 721 51.21 14.84 -11.28
CA VAL A 721 50.42 14.56 -10.07
C VAL A 721 49.23 13.68 -10.41
N LYS A 722 48.92 12.74 -9.52
CA LYS A 722 47.70 11.92 -9.59
C LYS A 722 46.66 12.44 -8.61
N LEU A 723 45.42 12.59 -9.06
CA LEU A 723 44.31 12.96 -8.18
C LEU A 723 43.81 11.72 -7.45
N MET A 724 44.04 11.66 -6.14
CA MET A 724 43.56 10.56 -5.31
C MET A 724 42.17 10.82 -4.72
N GLY A 725 41.78 12.09 -4.55
CA GLY A 725 40.47 12.46 -4.03
C GLY A 725 40.26 13.96 -3.93
N ALA A 726 39.02 14.35 -3.63
CA ALA A 726 38.61 15.73 -3.35
C ALA A 726 37.81 15.79 -2.04
N ARG A 727 37.75 16.97 -1.41
CA ARG A 727 36.93 17.20 -0.21
C ARG A 727 36.02 18.41 -0.40
N PHE A 728 34.76 18.29 0.00
CA PHE A 728 33.75 19.35 -0.06
C PHE A 728 33.18 19.58 1.34
N PHE A 729 33.18 20.82 1.85
CA PHE A 729 32.55 21.10 3.13
C PHE A 729 31.04 21.24 2.95
N ILE A 730 30.28 20.24 3.42
CA ILE A 730 28.82 20.26 3.37
C ILE A 730 28.33 21.00 4.61
N TYR A 731 27.82 22.21 4.40
CA TYR A 731 27.27 23.05 5.46
C TYR A 731 25.89 22.57 5.89
N GLU A 732 25.05 22.09 4.98
CA GLU A 732 23.73 21.55 5.30
C GLU A 732 23.34 20.53 4.21
N LYS A 733 23.05 19.29 4.61
CA LYS A 733 22.54 18.26 3.70
C LYS A 733 21.01 18.37 3.53
N PRO A 734 20.45 17.97 2.38
CA PRO A 734 19.00 17.91 2.19
C PRO A 734 18.34 16.94 3.19
N LEU A 735 17.06 17.18 3.49
CA LEU A 735 16.22 16.19 4.17
C LEU A 735 16.11 14.95 3.29
N THR A 736 16.56 13.80 3.80
CA THR A 736 16.50 12.51 3.10
C THR A 736 15.08 12.02 2.96
N TYR A 737 14.67 11.76 1.72
CA TYR A 737 13.55 10.88 1.38
C TYR A 737 14.09 9.47 1.06
N PRO A 738 13.28 8.39 1.15
CA PRO A 738 13.78 7.00 1.06
C PRO A 738 14.51 6.66 -0.24
N TRP A 739 14.15 7.33 -1.34
CA TRP A 739 14.71 7.10 -2.67
C TRP A 739 15.98 7.94 -2.86
N GLY A 740 17.13 7.32 -2.57
CA GLY A 740 18.47 7.92 -2.54
C GLY A 740 19.00 8.37 -3.91
N SER A 741 18.41 9.40 -4.49
CA SER A 741 19.00 10.10 -5.64
C SER A 741 20.31 10.82 -5.24
N PRO A 742 21.29 10.92 -6.14
CA PRO A 742 22.46 11.76 -5.90
C PRO A 742 22.06 13.25 -5.83
N TYR A 743 22.75 13.99 -4.96
CA TYR A 743 22.50 15.42 -4.69
C TYR A 743 23.68 16.31 -5.10
N LEU A 744 24.84 15.70 -5.32
CA LEU A 744 26.10 16.33 -5.70
C LEU A 744 26.60 15.68 -7.00
N GLU A 745 26.82 16.47 -8.05
CA GLU A 745 27.60 16.02 -9.22
C GLU A 745 28.98 16.70 -9.16
N VAL A 746 30.06 15.90 -9.12
CA VAL A 746 31.46 16.36 -9.13
C VAL A 746 32.06 16.17 -10.51
N ARG A 747 32.89 17.13 -10.94
CA ARG A 747 33.56 17.13 -12.24
C ARG A 747 35.00 17.58 -12.12
N VAL A 748 35.86 17.04 -12.97
CA VAL A 748 37.28 17.42 -13.08
C VAL A 748 37.58 17.84 -14.52
N TRP A 749 38.25 18.98 -14.72
CA TRP A 749 38.64 19.50 -16.03
C TRP A 749 40.11 19.89 -16.10
N ASP A 750 40.63 19.89 -17.33
CA ASP A 750 41.88 20.53 -17.72
C ASP A 750 41.72 22.06 -17.86
N ASP A 751 42.82 22.82 -17.86
CA ASP A 751 42.82 24.29 -18.08
C ASP A 751 42.91 24.72 -19.56
N ASP A 752 42.77 23.77 -20.50
CA ASP A 752 42.78 23.99 -21.96
C ASP A 752 41.58 24.80 -22.51
N GLY A 753 40.65 25.19 -21.64
CA GLY A 753 39.53 26.06 -21.98
C GLY A 753 39.97 27.50 -22.30
N LYS A 754 39.05 28.24 -22.92
CA LYS A 754 39.34 29.61 -23.40
C LYS A 754 39.80 30.51 -22.24
N ASP A 755 40.92 31.20 -22.46
CA ASP A 755 41.55 32.12 -21.50
C ASP A 755 42.01 31.43 -20.18
N GLY A 756 42.29 30.12 -20.24
CA GLY A 756 42.73 29.30 -19.09
C GLY A 756 41.59 28.88 -18.16
N ALA A 757 40.36 28.82 -18.67
CA ALA A 757 39.17 28.36 -17.96
C ALA A 757 39.02 26.83 -18.07
N PRO A 758 38.11 26.18 -17.31
CA PRO A 758 37.85 24.74 -17.45
C PRO A 758 37.44 24.39 -18.89
N GLY A 759 38.12 23.43 -19.51
CA GLY A 759 37.88 23.01 -20.89
C GLY A 759 37.45 21.54 -21.00
N THR A 760 38.41 20.67 -21.28
CA THR A 760 38.23 19.23 -21.45
C THR A 760 37.94 18.56 -20.11
N LEU A 761 36.85 17.79 -20.03
CA LEU A 761 36.57 16.92 -18.89
C LEU A 761 37.60 15.79 -18.84
N LEU A 762 38.23 15.61 -17.68
CA LEU A 762 39.20 14.54 -17.44
C LEU A 762 38.53 13.22 -16.98
N VAL A 763 37.28 13.31 -16.50
CA VAL A 763 36.42 12.18 -16.12
C VAL A 763 34.97 12.46 -16.48
N ASP A 764 34.18 11.40 -16.65
CA ASP A 764 32.72 11.52 -16.65
C ASP A 764 32.21 12.08 -15.30
N PRO A 765 31.10 12.84 -15.26
CA PRO A 765 30.58 13.43 -14.03
C PRO A 765 30.26 12.37 -12.96
N ILE A 766 30.69 12.63 -11.73
CA ILE A 766 30.60 11.70 -10.60
C ILE A 766 29.40 12.13 -9.74
N GLU A 767 28.33 11.35 -9.76
CA GLU A 767 27.11 11.63 -9.01
C GLU A 767 27.12 10.96 -7.62
N LEU A 768 26.88 11.74 -6.56
CA LEU A 768 27.09 11.36 -5.16
C LEU A 768 25.97 11.88 -4.25
N ALA A 769 25.73 11.19 -3.12
CA ALA A 769 24.80 11.60 -2.08
C ALA A 769 25.53 11.81 -0.74
N PRO A 770 25.97 13.04 -0.42
CA PRO A 770 26.65 13.32 0.85
C PRO A 770 25.74 13.09 2.06
N ASP A 771 26.19 12.25 3.01
CA ASP A 771 25.43 11.95 4.24
C ASP A 771 25.82 12.83 5.44
N VAL A 772 26.86 13.65 5.29
CA VAL A 772 27.44 14.47 6.36
C VAL A 772 26.76 15.84 6.47
N ASP A 773 26.80 16.42 7.66
CA ASP A 773 26.22 17.73 7.97
C ASP A 773 27.23 18.55 8.80
N HIS A 774 27.45 19.81 8.43
CA HIS A 774 28.51 20.68 8.94
C HIS A 774 29.91 20.01 8.97
N ALA A 775 30.26 19.24 7.93
CA ALA A 775 31.49 18.46 7.88
C ALA A 775 32.03 18.25 6.46
N TRP A 776 33.29 17.82 6.38
CA TRP A 776 33.95 17.46 5.12
C TRP A 776 33.42 16.13 4.58
N PHE A 777 32.85 16.17 3.37
CA PHE A 777 32.55 15.01 2.55
C PHE A 777 33.74 14.72 1.64
N GLU A 778 34.19 13.46 1.58
CA GLU A 778 35.31 13.04 0.73
C GLU A 778 34.79 12.34 -0.53
N VAL A 779 35.46 12.61 -1.65
CA VAL A 779 35.20 11.99 -2.94
C VAL A 779 36.47 11.28 -3.38
N ASP A 780 36.40 9.95 -3.53
CA ASP A 780 37.50 9.15 -4.03
C ASP A 780 37.63 9.33 -5.55
N LEU A 781 38.79 9.83 -5.98
CA LEU A 781 39.13 10.02 -7.39
C LEU A 781 40.16 8.99 -7.89
N SER A 782 40.72 8.17 -7.00
CA SER A 782 41.83 7.26 -7.31
C SER A 782 41.48 6.22 -8.37
N GLN A 783 40.23 5.73 -8.37
CA GLN A 783 39.69 4.77 -9.34
C GLN A 783 39.65 5.29 -10.79
N TYR A 784 39.74 6.61 -11.01
CA TYR A 784 39.69 7.22 -12.34
C TYR A 784 41.08 7.46 -12.95
N GLU A 785 42.17 7.13 -12.23
CA GLU A 785 43.56 7.21 -12.68
C GLU A 785 44.00 8.59 -13.24
N ILE A 786 43.35 9.68 -12.85
CA ILE A 786 43.58 11.03 -13.38
C ILE A 786 45.01 11.49 -13.08
N GLU A 787 45.82 11.71 -14.13
CA GLU A 787 47.20 12.20 -14.03
C GLU A 787 47.35 13.55 -14.76
N ILE A 788 47.63 14.62 -14.01
CA ILE A 788 47.96 15.94 -14.57
C ILE A 788 49.47 15.97 -14.83
N THR A 789 49.86 16.13 -16.09
CA THR A 789 51.27 16.07 -16.52
C THR A 789 51.92 17.45 -16.67
N SER A 790 51.11 18.51 -16.77
CA SER A 790 51.50 19.93 -16.79
C SER A 790 50.25 20.80 -16.78
N GLY A 791 50.35 22.04 -16.30
CA GLY A 791 49.24 23.00 -16.34
C GLY A 791 48.30 22.88 -15.15
N ASP A 792 47.42 23.86 -15.02
CA ASP A 792 46.48 23.89 -13.90
C ASP A 792 45.28 22.99 -14.22
N PHE A 793 44.51 22.63 -13.21
CA PHE A 793 43.29 21.85 -13.41
C PHE A 793 42.16 22.40 -12.54
N TYR A 794 40.94 21.92 -12.76
CA TYR A 794 39.76 22.37 -12.06
C TYR A 794 38.99 21.20 -11.47
N ILE A 795 38.58 21.31 -10.20
CA ILE A 795 37.54 20.45 -9.61
C ILE A 795 36.34 21.33 -9.32
N GLY A 796 35.16 20.88 -9.73
CA GLY A 796 33.92 21.60 -9.48
C GLY A 796 32.75 20.71 -9.14
N TRP A 797 31.66 21.37 -8.78
CA TRP A 797 30.44 20.75 -8.30
C TRP A 797 29.20 21.39 -8.90
N ARG A 798 28.12 20.63 -8.84
CA ARG A 798 26.76 21.06 -9.18
C ARG A 798 25.78 20.53 -8.14
N ASP A 799 24.92 21.40 -7.63
CA ASP A 799 23.71 20.98 -6.91
C ASP A 799 22.71 20.44 -7.93
N MET A 800 22.30 19.19 -7.76
CA MET A 800 21.37 18.50 -8.66
C MET A 800 19.89 18.88 -8.40
N GLY A 801 19.63 19.91 -7.60
CA GLY A 801 18.34 20.58 -7.47
C GLY A 801 17.63 20.35 -6.14
N ARG A 802 18.35 20.03 -5.05
CA ARG A 802 17.75 19.77 -3.72
C ARG A 802 18.30 20.63 -2.57
N ASN A 803 18.88 21.80 -2.89
CA ASN A 803 19.42 22.78 -1.93
C ASN A 803 20.59 22.26 -1.09
N LEU A 804 21.50 21.50 -1.69
CA LEU A 804 22.73 21.06 -1.02
C LEU A 804 23.64 22.28 -0.79
N LYS A 805 23.87 22.65 0.47
CA LYS A 805 24.74 23.80 0.79
C LYS A 805 26.19 23.36 0.94
N ILE A 806 26.99 23.63 -0.09
CA ILE A 806 28.45 23.52 -0.01
C ILE A 806 28.99 24.89 0.42
N GLY A 807 29.78 24.92 1.48
CA GLY A 807 30.35 26.15 2.04
C GLY A 807 31.75 26.44 1.51
N ASN A 808 32.12 27.74 1.51
CA ASN A 808 33.52 28.13 1.60
C ASN A 808 33.95 28.13 3.08
N ASP A 809 35.20 27.74 3.32
CA ASP A 809 35.92 27.94 4.58
C ASP A 809 35.96 29.45 4.94
N ASN A 810 35.40 29.83 6.09
CA ASN A 810 35.60 31.10 6.83
C ASN A 810 35.10 30.98 8.29
#